data_AF-A0A9D9DX70-F1
#
_entry.id   AF-A0A9D9DX70-F1
#
_cell.length_a   1.000
_cell.length_b   1.000
_cell.length_c   1.000
_cell.angle_alpha   90.00
_cell.angle_beta   90.00
_cell.angle_gamma   90.00
#
_symmetry.space_group_name_H-M   'P 1'
#
loop_
_entity.id
_entity.type
_entity.pdbx_description
1 polymer ?
#
loop_
_entity_poly.entity_id
_entity_poly.type
_entity_poly.pdbx_seq_one_letter_code
_entity_poly.pdbx_strand_id
1 'polypeptide(L)'
;MLYSFSLAGFRSFKEPVTISFRSSQLTENQETLNDGGYLPVTALFGPNSSGKSSLLEALKGVVEFISLPLLSASIPLSLREQNGSTFTLEYSSAGNVYRYMISISGDEIAKERLEKLSGEKRSSLLFNRTENEVSYHGQVKSIGAGDVPLCVPLLTVMMSEHPDNPVISEAYRGLSECLIFPSADVNLSLPCDSRVKAMLLCMGFEEAELSRKEMSSGLASLYAFLPSFFSAIDGGKMLVCDDFLPSLHPALHRFILSLFTDRKYNRNGAAFLFSSQDITLMDISMLRRDEIWFAEKKNGVSSLSRLSDIKIRKDARLLKGYEEHEFGSWPVIGPKESKEEGSAEKREDRKLFSINNRRYLGNKFRITRFIREIADEHCQPFDSFADIFSGTGSVSYAFRDKKLILNDFLYSNYLANLAWFSPESFDKSKLERLIDEYNSMAADEENYMSDNFSDTYFSRENCRKIGAVREDIERRFRTGELNARERAVLIVSLLYAMDRIAATCGHYDAYREGADLSAVLCMRMLDADETNNCSNEIFCADANALVKRIKADVVYIDPPYNSRQYSDAYHLLENVARWEKPDVKGKAGKMDRKCIKSLYSTSKAEDAFRALIASIDAKYILLSYNNMHDKGDSRSNAKISDETILSVLSEKGEVSVYSTQHRAFSAGKSHIEDNEERVFLCAVRQKRTRKTSYIQSPLNYIGGKGRIITDLLDAFPPEIDTFVDLFAGGCTVGVNAPCRRVIFNDSDARLIALLREMRRSDKDRFIEDIKQVIKSYGLSQSDVHGYGYYHADSSKGLGDVNKAAYNKLREDYNSRSFDEHMRAVMLYVLIIYGFNNQIRFNDDGAFNLPVGKRDFNSRMQEKLSIFIDRIKELDAVFLDADFRTVQIPSGSFVYADPPYLVTTATYNERKGWTENDETSLHEILENLTARGIRFALSNTLRSRGRENTFLISWLEKHPEYRVIHVKRDYSNSNYHIKDRDAESDEVIILNY
;
A
#
# COMPACT_ATOMS: atom_id res chain seq x y z
N MET A 1 19.56 -44.48 3.24
CA MET A 1 19.50 -43.01 3.36
C MET A 1 20.78 -42.40 2.80
N LEU A 2 20.72 -41.31 2.03
CA LEU A 2 21.90 -40.62 1.52
C LEU A 2 22.54 -39.74 2.62
N TYR A 3 23.86 -39.80 2.77
CA TYR A 3 24.62 -39.03 3.77
C TYR A 3 25.30 -37.81 3.17
N SER A 4 25.91 -37.99 2.00
CA SER A 4 26.52 -36.90 1.26
C SER A 4 26.58 -37.24 -0.23
N PHE A 5 26.60 -36.19 -1.02
CA PHE A 5 26.85 -36.24 -2.45
C PHE A 5 27.95 -35.25 -2.78
N SER A 6 28.99 -35.72 -3.47
CA SER A 6 30.08 -34.89 -3.96
C SER A 6 30.17 -34.99 -5.47
N LEU A 7 30.53 -33.89 -6.12
CA LEU A 7 30.86 -33.88 -7.53
C LEU A 7 32.02 -32.95 -7.87
N ALA A 8 32.71 -33.25 -8.96
CA ALA A 8 33.78 -32.45 -9.53
C ALA A 8 33.79 -32.61 -11.06
N GLY A 9 34.22 -31.58 -11.79
CA GLY A 9 34.31 -31.60 -13.25
C GLY A 9 32.97 -31.61 -14.00
N PHE A 10 31.83 -31.43 -13.33
CA PHE A 10 30.50 -31.50 -13.95
C PHE A 10 29.89 -30.12 -14.16
N ARG A 11 29.53 -29.78 -15.40
CA ARG A 11 29.00 -28.47 -15.81
C ARG A 11 29.79 -27.30 -15.22
N SER A 12 29.16 -26.49 -14.36
CA SER A 12 29.81 -25.35 -13.70
C SER A 12 30.59 -25.72 -12.43
N PHE A 13 30.46 -26.94 -11.89
CA PHE A 13 31.23 -27.39 -10.74
C PHE A 13 32.58 -27.95 -11.18
N LYS A 14 33.54 -27.05 -11.40
CA LYS A 14 34.90 -27.43 -11.80
C LYS A 14 35.70 -28.03 -10.65
N GLU A 15 35.61 -27.42 -9.48
CA GLU A 15 36.23 -27.91 -8.24
C GLU A 15 35.31 -28.89 -7.49
N PRO A 16 35.87 -29.79 -6.65
CA PRO A 16 35.08 -30.68 -5.82
C PRO A 16 34.18 -29.92 -4.85
N VAL A 17 32.87 -30.20 -4.90
CA VAL A 17 31.88 -29.71 -3.93
C VAL A 17 31.16 -30.88 -3.27
N THR A 18 30.74 -30.70 -2.02
CA THR A 18 30.01 -31.73 -1.26
C THR A 18 28.78 -31.11 -0.60
N ILE A 19 27.60 -31.70 -0.84
CA ILE A 19 26.40 -31.46 -0.06
C ILE A 19 26.22 -32.61 0.95
N SER A 20 25.97 -32.27 2.21
CA SER A 20 25.85 -33.23 3.31
C SER A 20 24.47 -33.15 3.95
N PHE A 21 23.90 -34.31 4.25
CA PHE A 21 22.56 -34.53 4.79
C PHE A 21 22.59 -35.00 6.26
N ARG A 22 23.78 -34.93 6.89
CA ARG A 22 23.97 -35.21 8.31
C ARG A 22 23.90 -33.94 9.14
N SER A 23 23.27 -34.03 10.30
CA SER A 23 23.20 -32.96 11.27
C SER A 23 24.58 -32.63 11.83
N SER A 24 24.84 -31.34 12.00
CA SER A 24 25.96 -30.80 12.77
C SER A 24 25.59 -30.68 14.26
N GLN A 25 26.58 -30.41 15.12
CA GLN A 25 26.38 -30.25 16.57
C GLN A 25 25.72 -28.90 16.91
N LEU A 26 24.47 -28.71 16.48
CA LEU A 26 23.63 -27.54 16.80
C LEU A 26 22.51 -27.93 17.77
N THR A 27 22.18 -27.02 18.68
CA THR A 27 21.14 -27.19 19.71
C THR A 27 19.76 -26.71 19.27
N GLU A 28 19.65 -25.98 18.17
CA GLU A 28 18.39 -25.47 17.61
C GLU A 28 17.58 -26.59 16.92
N ASN A 29 16.27 -26.61 17.09
CA ASN A 29 15.32 -27.56 16.48
C ASN A 29 15.84 -29.01 16.46
N GLN A 30 16.30 -29.55 17.60
CA GLN A 30 16.83 -30.91 17.66
C GLN A 30 15.74 -31.97 17.52
N GLU A 31 14.53 -31.63 17.94
CA GLU A 31 13.33 -32.47 17.88
C GLU A 31 12.88 -32.80 16.45
N THR A 32 13.32 -32.03 15.45
CA THR A 32 12.98 -32.26 14.04
C THR A 32 13.89 -33.30 13.37
N LEU A 33 15.05 -33.60 13.96
CA LEU A 33 16.03 -34.51 13.36
C LEU A 33 15.49 -35.92 13.20
N ASN A 34 15.86 -36.56 12.10
CA ASN A 34 15.62 -37.98 11.85
C ASN A 34 16.60 -38.84 12.66
N ASP A 35 16.23 -40.10 12.91
CA ASP A 35 16.99 -41.01 13.77
C ASP A 35 18.41 -41.24 13.23
N GLY A 36 19.41 -41.19 14.10
CA GLY A 36 20.81 -41.30 13.68
C GLY A 36 21.44 -39.98 13.19
N GLY A 37 20.78 -38.84 13.42
CA GLY A 37 21.33 -37.51 13.13
C GLY A 37 21.25 -37.12 11.65
N TYR A 38 20.15 -37.46 10.98
CA TYR A 38 19.89 -37.02 9.60
C TYR A 38 19.00 -35.79 9.58
N LEU A 39 19.24 -34.95 8.59
CA LEU A 39 18.43 -33.76 8.35
C LEU A 39 17.10 -34.17 7.67
N PRO A 40 15.93 -33.81 8.22
CA PRO A 40 14.65 -34.00 7.55
C PRO A 40 14.53 -33.14 6.30
N VAL A 41 15.19 -31.98 6.25
CA VAL A 41 15.14 -31.05 5.12
C VAL A 41 16.54 -30.62 4.71
N THR A 42 16.76 -30.40 3.43
CA THR A 42 17.94 -29.72 2.90
C THR A 42 17.49 -28.78 1.78
N ALA A 43 17.53 -27.48 2.07
CA ALA A 43 17.05 -26.42 1.20
C ALA A 43 18.23 -25.72 0.51
N LEU A 44 18.23 -25.72 -0.83
CA LEU A 44 19.28 -25.14 -1.65
C LEU A 44 18.81 -23.83 -2.31
N PHE A 45 19.35 -22.71 -1.84
CA PHE A 45 19.07 -21.37 -2.34
C PHE A 45 20.19 -20.84 -3.22
N GLY A 46 19.88 -19.89 -4.10
CA GLY A 46 20.88 -19.27 -4.97
C GLY A 46 20.24 -18.56 -6.16
N PRO A 47 20.99 -17.72 -6.89
CA PRO A 47 20.48 -17.02 -8.05
C PRO A 47 20.24 -17.96 -9.24
N ASN A 48 19.57 -17.46 -10.28
CA ASN A 48 19.45 -18.19 -11.54
C ASN A 48 20.83 -18.50 -12.12
N SER A 49 20.96 -19.70 -12.69
CA SER A 49 22.22 -20.21 -13.24
C SER A 49 23.35 -20.43 -12.22
N SER A 50 23.08 -20.45 -10.91
CA SER A 50 24.13 -20.64 -9.90
C SER A 50 24.64 -22.07 -9.74
N GLY A 51 23.95 -23.05 -10.34
CA GLY A 51 24.31 -24.47 -10.31
C GLY A 51 23.34 -25.37 -9.54
N LYS A 52 22.25 -24.83 -8.96
CA LYS A 52 21.24 -25.61 -8.21
C LYS A 52 20.67 -26.80 -8.99
N SER A 53 20.04 -26.53 -10.14
CA SER A 53 19.49 -27.57 -11.02
C SER A 53 20.58 -28.54 -11.49
N SER A 54 21.78 -28.04 -11.79
CA SER A 54 22.91 -28.89 -12.18
C SER A 54 23.36 -29.86 -11.08
N LEU A 55 23.34 -29.46 -9.80
CA LEU A 55 23.63 -30.33 -8.67
C LEU A 55 22.58 -31.46 -8.55
N LEU A 56 21.29 -31.10 -8.63
CA LEU A 56 20.20 -32.07 -8.49
C LEU A 56 20.11 -33.02 -9.70
N GLU A 57 20.34 -32.51 -10.91
CA GLU A 57 20.43 -33.31 -12.14
C GLU A 57 21.62 -34.28 -12.12
N ALA A 58 22.77 -33.87 -11.58
CA ALA A 58 23.91 -34.77 -11.39
C ALA A 58 23.56 -35.93 -10.46
N LEU A 59 22.97 -35.62 -9.30
CA LEU A 59 22.56 -36.63 -8.32
C LEU A 59 21.54 -37.60 -8.93
N LYS A 60 20.50 -37.06 -9.59
CA LYS A 60 19.48 -37.84 -10.30
C LYS A 60 20.11 -38.74 -11.36
N GLY A 61 20.89 -38.15 -12.25
CA GLY A 61 21.48 -38.86 -13.38
C GLY A 61 22.37 -40.01 -12.93
N VAL A 62 23.21 -39.83 -11.90
CA VAL A 62 24.09 -40.90 -11.40
C VAL A 62 23.31 -42.04 -10.77
N VAL A 63 22.31 -41.74 -9.94
CA VAL A 63 21.49 -42.78 -9.30
C VAL A 63 20.63 -43.51 -10.33
N GLU A 64 20.04 -42.80 -11.30
CA GLU A 64 19.30 -43.41 -12.41
C GLU A 64 20.22 -44.27 -13.27
N PHE A 65 21.43 -43.80 -13.61
CA PHE A 65 22.39 -44.54 -14.42
C PHE A 65 22.79 -45.88 -13.80
N ILE A 66 23.04 -45.90 -12.48
CA ILE A 66 23.32 -47.14 -11.74
C ILE A 66 22.11 -48.07 -11.74
N SER A 67 20.90 -47.51 -11.74
CA SER A 67 19.64 -48.24 -11.67
C SER A 67 19.13 -48.71 -13.03
N LEU A 68 19.77 -48.34 -14.13
CA LEU A 68 19.35 -48.73 -15.48
C LEU A 68 19.52 -50.25 -15.70
N PRO A 69 18.56 -50.92 -16.36
CA PRO A 69 18.75 -52.31 -16.79
C PRO A 69 19.98 -52.43 -17.70
N LEU A 70 20.74 -53.53 -17.58
CA LEU A 70 21.97 -53.77 -18.34
C LEU A 70 21.84 -53.57 -19.85
N LEU A 71 20.72 -54.02 -20.44
CA LEU A 71 20.45 -53.89 -21.88
C LEU A 71 20.30 -52.44 -22.36
N SER A 72 20.05 -51.51 -21.43
CA SER A 72 19.85 -50.08 -21.68
C SER A 72 20.95 -49.22 -21.08
N ALA A 73 21.92 -49.82 -20.36
CA ALA A 73 22.97 -49.12 -19.66
C ALA A 73 24.01 -48.58 -20.65
N SER A 74 23.82 -47.34 -21.06
CA SER A 74 24.84 -46.51 -21.67
C SER A 74 24.94 -45.24 -20.86
N ILE A 75 26.09 -44.57 -20.88
CA ILE A 75 26.28 -43.32 -20.13
C ILE A 75 25.24 -42.30 -20.63
N PRO A 76 24.32 -41.84 -19.77
CA PRO A 76 23.31 -40.85 -20.15
C PRO A 76 23.96 -39.58 -20.67
N LEU A 77 23.40 -38.99 -21.72
CA LEU A 77 23.91 -37.74 -22.29
C LEU A 77 24.01 -36.62 -21.23
N SER A 78 23.11 -36.62 -20.25
CA SER A 78 23.09 -35.67 -19.13
C SER A 78 24.30 -35.75 -18.20
N LEU A 79 25.05 -36.87 -18.21
CA LEU A 79 26.25 -37.10 -17.40
C LEU A 79 27.58 -36.95 -18.18
N ARG A 80 27.54 -36.74 -19.50
CA ARG A 80 28.74 -36.70 -20.34
C ARG A 80 29.40 -35.33 -20.27
N GLU A 81 30.69 -35.30 -19.93
CA GLU A 81 31.52 -34.09 -19.90
C GLU A 81 32.83 -34.35 -20.66
N GLN A 82 33.26 -33.39 -21.48
CA GLN A 82 34.48 -33.54 -22.31
C GLN A 82 35.75 -33.69 -21.46
N ASN A 83 35.83 -32.99 -20.33
CA ASN A 83 36.99 -33.01 -19.44
C ASN A 83 36.84 -34.04 -18.29
N GLY A 84 35.79 -34.86 -18.36
CA GLY A 84 35.43 -35.82 -17.33
C GLY A 84 34.79 -35.22 -16.08
N SER A 85 34.04 -36.05 -15.37
CA SER A 85 33.34 -35.72 -14.14
C SER A 85 33.51 -36.85 -13.12
N THR A 86 33.51 -36.53 -11.84
CA THR A 86 33.59 -37.52 -10.76
C THR A 86 32.49 -37.26 -9.76
N PHE A 87 31.79 -38.32 -9.37
CA PHE A 87 30.70 -38.30 -8.42
C PHE A 87 31.00 -39.25 -7.27
N THR A 88 30.69 -38.85 -6.05
CA THR A 88 30.84 -39.69 -4.85
C THR A 88 29.56 -39.62 -4.02
N LEU A 89 29.01 -40.76 -3.66
CA LEU A 89 27.83 -40.92 -2.83
C LEU A 89 28.20 -41.68 -1.57
N GLU A 90 27.92 -41.11 -0.41
CA GLU A 90 27.93 -41.85 0.85
C GLU A 90 26.50 -42.09 1.28
N TYR A 91 26.14 -43.33 1.61
CA TYR A 91 24.77 -43.70 1.94
C TYR A 91 24.73 -44.88 2.91
N SER A 92 23.61 -45.03 3.60
CA SER A 92 23.33 -46.19 4.46
C SER A 92 22.27 -47.11 3.86
N SER A 93 22.46 -48.40 4.07
CA SER A 93 21.52 -49.47 3.71
C SER A 93 21.63 -50.57 4.77
N ALA A 94 20.50 -51.03 5.30
CA ALA A 94 20.43 -52.07 6.33
C ALA A 94 21.43 -51.93 7.51
N GLY A 95 21.69 -50.69 7.96
CA GLY A 95 22.60 -50.39 9.07
C GLY A 95 24.10 -50.34 8.69
N ASN A 96 24.46 -50.67 7.45
CA ASN A 96 25.81 -50.49 6.92
C ASN A 96 25.92 -49.16 6.16
N VAL A 97 27.14 -48.64 6.08
CA VAL A 97 27.45 -47.40 5.36
C VAL A 97 28.37 -47.73 4.20
N TYR A 98 28.04 -47.21 3.02
CA TYR A 98 28.79 -47.40 1.79
C TYR A 98 29.26 -46.06 1.24
N ARG A 99 30.41 -46.09 0.56
CA ARG A 99 30.90 -44.99 -0.29
C ARG A 99 31.06 -45.53 -1.70
N TYR A 100 30.28 -44.98 -2.62
CA TYR A 100 30.35 -45.28 -4.04
C TYR A 100 30.93 -44.08 -4.78
N MET A 101 31.89 -44.31 -5.67
CA MET A 101 32.52 -43.26 -6.48
C MET A 101 32.57 -43.72 -7.93
N ILE A 102 32.19 -42.84 -8.85
CA ILE A 102 32.23 -43.08 -10.29
C ILE A 102 32.79 -41.85 -11.00
N SER A 103 33.75 -42.06 -11.91
CA SER A 103 34.35 -41.04 -12.76
C SER A 103 34.05 -41.37 -14.21
N ILE A 104 33.42 -40.44 -14.92
CA ILE A 104 32.96 -40.58 -16.31
C ILE A 104 33.77 -39.61 -17.17
N SER A 105 34.26 -40.07 -18.32
CA SER A 105 34.97 -39.25 -19.32
C SER A 105 34.46 -39.60 -20.71
N GLY A 106 33.80 -38.65 -21.38
CA GLY A 106 33.12 -38.93 -22.64
C GLY A 106 32.07 -40.04 -22.50
N ASP A 107 32.30 -41.16 -23.20
CA ASP A 107 31.39 -42.30 -23.27
C ASP A 107 31.85 -43.50 -22.42
N GLU A 108 32.88 -43.29 -21.58
CA GLU A 108 33.51 -44.33 -20.77
C GLU A 108 33.56 -43.96 -19.28
N ILE A 109 33.50 -44.98 -18.44
CA ILE A 109 33.73 -44.91 -17.00
C ILE A 109 35.23 -45.11 -16.77
N ALA A 110 35.94 -44.00 -16.53
CA ALA A 110 37.37 -43.99 -16.26
C ALA A 110 37.70 -44.66 -14.92
N LYS A 111 36.83 -44.50 -13.91
CA LYS A 111 37.04 -45.08 -12.58
C LYS A 111 35.73 -45.39 -11.88
N GLU A 112 35.69 -46.49 -11.14
CA GLU A 112 34.56 -46.83 -10.27
C GLU A 112 35.05 -47.54 -9.01
N ARG A 113 34.49 -47.18 -7.85
CA ARG A 113 34.92 -47.73 -6.56
C ARG A 113 33.75 -47.87 -5.62
N LEU A 114 33.69 -48.99 -4.91
CA LEU A 114 32.76 -49.18 -3.79
C LEU A 114 33.53 -49.59 -2.54
N GLU A 115 33.25 -48.88 -1.44
CA GLU A 115 33.78 -49.18 -0.11
C GLU A 115 32.66 -49.37 0.89
N LYS A 116 32.83 -50.28 1.84
CA LYS A 116 32.00 -50.38 3.05
C LYS A 116 32.73 -49.71 4.22
N LEU A 117 32.11 -48.70 4.81
CA LEU A 117 32.67 -47.90 5.90
C LEU A 117 32.36 -48.53 7.26
N SER A 118 33.30 -48.44 8.20
CA SER A 118 33.19 -48.94 9.58
C SER A 118 33.69 -47.86 10.55
N GLY A 119 32.77 -47.08 11.09
CA GLY A 119 33.10 -45.87 11.85
C GLY A 119 33.72 -44.76 10.99
N GLU A 120 34.29 -43.73 11.62
CA GLU A 120 34.79 -42.53 10.92
C GLU A 120 36.12 -42.72 10.17
N LYS A 121 36.92 -43.75 10.50
CA LYS A 121 38.32 -43.87 10.03
C LYS A 121 38.68 -45.17 9.32
N ARG A 122 37.78 -46.16 9.23
CA ARG A 122 38.07 -47.44 8.58
C ARG A 122 37.12 -47.66 7.42
N SER A 123 37.67 -47.94 6.24
CA SER A 123 36.92 -48.43 5.08
C SER A 123 37.47 -49.78 4.65
N SER A 124 36.57 -50.63 4.16
CA SER A 124 36.90 -51.89 3.50
C SER A 124 36.54 -51.76 2.03
N LEU A 125 37.56 -51.84 1.17
CA LEU A 125 37.34 -51.82 -0.28
C LEU A 125 36.57 -53.08 -0.67
N LEU A 126 35.52 -52.93 -1.48
CA LEU A 126 34.79 -54.04 -2.07
C LEU A 126 35.26 -54.25 -3.51
N PHE A 127 35.23 -53.21 -4.33
CA PHE A 127 35.84 -53.24 -5.65
C PHE A 127 36.45 -51.89 -6.04
N ASN A 128 37.43 -51.94 -6.93
CA ASN A 128 37.93 -50.78 -7.65
C ASN A 128 38.19 -51.16 -9.11
N ARG A 129 37.60 -50.38 -10.01
CA ARG A 129 37.81 -50.41 -11.46
C ARG A 129 38.52 -49.13 -11.88
N THR A 130 39.59 -49.25 -12.66
CA THR A 130 40.25 -48.14 -13.34
C THR A 130 40.43 -48.55 -14.79
N GLU A 131 39.74 -47.87 -15.72
CA GLU A 131 39.67 -48.30 -17.12
C GLU A 131 39.30 -49.80 -17.20
N ASN A 132 40.11 -50.61 -17.89
CA ASN A 132 39.88 -52.06 -18.07
C ASN A 132 40.33 -52.92 -16.88
N GLU A 133 41.01 -52.35 -15.88
CA GLU A 133 41.52 -53.11 -14.74
C GLU A 133 40.50 -53.13 -13.59
N VAL A 134 40.07 -54.33 -13.19
CA VAL A 134 39.15 -54.53 -12.07
C VAL A 134 39.81 -55.33 -10.96
N SER A 135 39.65 -54.87 -9.72
CA SER A 135 40.11 -55.57 -8.52
C SER A 135 38.97 -55.74 -7.52
N TYR A 136 38.81 -56.97 -7.01
CA TYR A 136 37.79 -57.35 -6.02
C TYR A 136 38.45 -57.67 -4.68
N HIS A 137 37.81 -57.21 -3.60
CA HIS A 137 38.35 -57.22 -2.25
C HIS A 137 37.29 -57.63 -1.24
N GLY A 138 37.72 -57.95 -0.02
CA GLY A 138 36.81 -58.26 1.09
C GLY A 138 35.79 -59.35 0.76
N GLN A 139 34.52 -59.06 1.04
CA GLN A 139 33.39 -60.01 0.90
C GLN A 139 32.98 -60.29 -0.54
N VAL A 140 33.51 -59.55 -1.53
CA VAL A 140 33.21 -59.75 -2.97
C VAL A 140 34.39 -60.34 -3.75
N LYS A 141 35.51 -60.62 -3.07
CA LYS A 141 36.75 -61.13 -3.70
C LYS A 141 36.57 -62.44 -4.47
N SER A 142 35.71 -63.34 -3.99
CA SER A 142 35.51 -64.68 -4.56
C SER A 142 34.46 -64.75 -5.66
N ILE A 143 33.76 -63.65 -5.91
CA ILE A 143 32.57 -63.64 -6.77
C ILE A 143 32.88 -62.94 -8.10
N GLY A 144 33.58 -61.80 -8.05
CA GLY A 144 34.00 -61.07 -9.25
C GLY A 144 32.84 -60.68 -10.17
N ALA A 145 33.16 -60.12 -11.33
CA ALA A 145 32.27 -60.00 -12.48
C ALA A 145 33.08 -60.34 -13.73
N GLY A 146 32.40 -60.69 -14.83
CA GLY A 146 33.05 -60.94 -16.13
C GLY A 146 33.65 -59.67 -16.76
N ASP A 147 33.97 -59.73 -18.06
CA ASP A 147 34.38 -58.55 -18.82
C ASP A 147 33.25 -57.49 -18.78
N VAL A 148 33.53 -56.34 -18.16
CA VAL A 148 32.55 -55.27 -17.97
C VAL A 148 32.82 -54.13 -18.94
N PRO A 149 31.87 -53.78 -19.84
CA PRO A 149 32.02 -52.62 -20.71
C PRO A 149 32.26 -51.33 -19.93
N LEU A 150 33.10 -50.45 -20.46
CA LEU A 150 33.39 -49.14 -19.86
C LEU A 150 32.17 -48.21 -19.85
N CYS A 151 31.09 -48.52 -20.58
CA CYS A 151 29.86 -47.72 -20.60
C CYS A 151 28.80 -48.16 -19.57
N VAL A 152 29.07 -49.19 -18.75
CA VAL A 152 28.14 -49.74 -17.76
C VAL A 152 28.75 -49.71 -16.36
N PRO A 153 28.02 -49.29 -15.30
CA PRO A 153 28.52 -49.36 -13.93
C PRO A 153 28.73 -50.81 -13.48
N LEU A 154 29.90 -51.09 -12.91
CA LEU A 154 30.28 -52.40 -12.38
C LEU A 154 29.34 -52.84 -11.27
N LEU A 155 28.86 -51.93 -10.42
CA LEU A 155 27.87 -52.27 -9.39
C LEU A 155 26.57 -52.84 -10.00
N THR A 156 26.11 -52.29 -11.14
CA THR A 156 24.92 -52.76 -11.86
C THR A 156 25.16 -54.16 -12.44
N VAL A 157 26.35 -54.39 -13.01
CA VAL A 157 26.75 -55.72 -13.52
C VAL A 157 26.79 -56.74 -12.39
N MET A 158 27.45 -56.39 -11.29
CA MET A 158 27.55 -57.25 -10.12
C MET A 158 26.18 -57.60 -9.53
N MET A 159 25.23 -56.65 -9.49
CA MET A 159 23.86 -56.92 -9.05
C MET A 159 23.12 -57.87 -9.99
N SER A 160 23.33 -57.75 -11.31
CA SER A 160 22.67 -58.62 -12.27
C SER A 160 23.25 -60.03 -12.30
N GLU A 161 24.56 -60.18 -12.16
CA GLU A 161 25.23 -61.49 -12.17
C GLU A 161 25.06 -62.21 -10.83
N HIS A 162 25.02 -61.46 -9.72
CA HIS A 162 25.02 -62.01 -8.36
C HIS A 162 23.91 -61.39 -7.47
N PRO A 163 22.63 -61.47 -7.88
CA PRO A 163 21.52 -60.83 -7.17
C PRO A 163 21.30 -61.34 -5.74
N ASP A 164 21.71 -62.59 -5.47
CA ASP A 164 21.60 -63.25 -4.17
C ASP A 164 22.76 -62.92 -3.22
N ASN A 165 23.81 -62.24 -3.69
CA ASN A 165 24.88 -61.82 -2.80
C ASN A 165 24.37 -60.69 -1.88
N PRO A 166 24.35 -60.89 -0.56
CA PRO A 166 23.72 -59.94 0.35
C PRO A 166 24.43 -58.58 0.35
N VAL A 167 25.75 -58.53 0.16
CA VAL A 167 26.53 -57.29 0.18
C VAL A 167 26.28 -56.48 -1.09
N ILE A 168 26.30 -57.12 -2.25
CA ILE A 168 26.06 -56.46 -3.55
C ILE A 168 24.61 -55.99 -3.62
N SER A 169 23.66 -56.87 -3.27
CA SER A 169 22.22 -56.56 -3.27
C SER A 169 21.90 -55.39 -2.33
N GLU A 170 22.47 -55.40 -1.11
CA GLU A 170 22.29 -54.32 -0.14
C GLU A 170 22.92 -52.99 -0.60
N ALA A 171 24.13 -53.03 -1.15
CA ALA A 171 24.83 -51.86 -1.66
C ALA A 171 24.11 -51.25 -2.88
N TYR A 172 23.63 -52.09 -3.81
CA TYR A 172 22.86 -51.67 -4.98
C TYR A 172 21.51 -51.05 -4.57
N ARG A 173 20.69 -51.77 -3.80
CA ARG A 173 19.38 -51.28 -3.34
C ARG A 173 19.50 -49.99 -2.54
N GLY A 174 20.55 -49.89 -1.72
CA GLY A 174 20.86 -48.70 -0.95
C GLY A 174 21.04 -47.44 -1.79
N LEU A 175 21.49 -47.56 -3.04
CA LEU A 175 21.57 -46.46 -4.00
C LEU A 175 20.29 -46.33 -4.83
N SER A 176 19.83 -47.43 -5.44
CA SER A 176 18.72 -47.40 -6.41
C SER A 176 17.39 -47.01 -5.79
N GLU A 177 17.22 -47.21 -4.49
CA GLU A 177 15.95 -46.97 -3.78
C GLU A 177 15.98 -45.77 -2.83
N CYS A 178 17.11 -45.07 -2.69
CA CYS A 178 17.24 -44.01 -1.69
C CYS A 178 16.57 -42.68 -2.06
N LEU A 179 16.32 -42.45 -3.34
CA LEU A 179 15.77 -41.20 -3.86
C LEU A 179 14.39 -41.40 -4.49
N ILE A 180 13.54 -40.40 -4.36
CA ILE A 180 12.30 -40.25 -5.13
C ILE A 180 12.38 -38.94 -5.89
N PHE A 181 12.09 -39.01 -7.18
CA PHE A 181 11.96 -37.85 -8.04
C PHE A 181 10.48 -37.70 -8.44
N PRO A 182 9.90 -36.49 -8.35
CA PRO A 182 8.57 -36.21 -8.86
C PRO A 182 8.51 -36.49 -10.36
N SER A 183 7.48 -37.21 -10.81
CA SER A 183 7.21 -37.41 -12.24
C SER A 183 6.46 -36.20 -12.80
N ALA A 184 6.97 -35.61 -13.88
CA ALA A 184 6.27 -34.54 -14.62
C ALA A 184 5.08 -35.08 -15.42
N ASP A 185 5.09 -36.38 -15.75
CA ASP A 185 4.08 -37.04 -16.56
C ASP A 185 3.10 -37.83 -15.68
N VAL A 186 2.35 -37.12 -14.84
CA VAL A 186 1.14 -37.73 -14.27
C VAL A 186 0.01 -37.49 -15.27
N ASN A 187 -0.26 -38.52 -16.06
CA ASN A 187 -1.52 -38.62 -16.80
C ASN A 187 -2.65 -38.38 -15.78
N LEU A 188 -3.37 -37.25 -15.91
CA LEU A 188 -4.43 -36.79 -15.00
C LEU A 188 -5.60 -37.80 -14.83
N SER A 189 -5.49 -39.01 -15.39
CA SER A 189 -6.49 -40.07 -15.46
C SER A 189 -6.27 -41.22 -14.47
N LEU A 190 -5.60 -41.00 -13.33
CA LEU A 190 -5.51 -41.99 -12.25
C LEU A 190 -6.22 -41.48 -10.98
N PRO A 191 -6.83 -42.39 -10.19
CA PRO A 191 -7.99 -42.11 -9.37
C PRO A 191 -7.65 -41.30 -8.13
N CYS A 192 -8.63 -40.54 -7.63
CA CYS A 192 -8.63 -39.87 -6.33
C CYS A 192 -8.08 -40.79 -5.23
N ASP A 193 -6.78 -40.70 -4.96
CA ASP A 193 -6.24 -41.17 -3.69
C ASP A 193 -6.95 -40.34 -2.62
N SER A 194 -7.76 -41.00 -1.80
CA SER A 194 -8.52 -40.37 -0.73
C SER A 194 -7.62 -39.58 0.22
N ARG A 195 -6.34 -39.96 0.35
CA ARG A 195 -5.33 -39.21 1.11
C ARG A 195 -4.92 -37.91 0.43
N VAL A 196 -4.72 -37.92 -0.90
CA VAL A 196 -4.40 -36.71 -1.68
C VAL A 196 -5.57 -35.73 -1.60
N LYS A 197 -6.80 -36.21 -1.84
CA LYS A 197 -8.01 -35.38 -1.73
C LYS A 197 -8.21 -34.85 -0.31
N ALA A 198 -8.07 -35.68 0.72
CA ALA A 198 -8.20 -35.26 2.11
C ALA A 198 -7.14 -34.22 2.49
N MET A 199 -5.90 -34.35 2.01
CA MET A 199 -4.84 -33.38 2.30
C MET A 199 -5.10 -32.03 1.63
N LEU A 200 -5.61 -32.02 0.40
CA LEU A 200 -5.99 -30.78 -0.28
C LEU A 200 -7.17 -30.09 0.43
N LEU A 201 -8.16 -30.85 0.90
CA LEU A 201 -9.24 -30.32 1.74
C LEU A 201 -8.69 -29.73 3.06
N CYS A 202 -7.74 -30.40 3.71
CA CYS A 202 -7.07 -29.88 4.92
C CYS A 202 -6.22 -28.62 4.65
N MET A 203 -5.74 -28.44 3.42
CA MET A 203 -5.05 -27.23 2.97
C MET A 203 -6.02 -26.08 2.64
N GLY A 204 -7.33 -26.30 2.77
CA GLY A 204 -8.37 -25.29 2.58
C GLY A 204 -8.96 -25.24 1.17
N PHE A 205 -8.61 -26.17 0.28
CA PHE A 205 -9.17 -26.23 -1.07
C PHE A 205 -10.56 -26.87 -1.07
N GLU A 206 -11.49 -26.32 -1.84
CA GLU A 206 -12.85 -26.86 -1.97
C GLU A 206 -12.94 -27.94 -3.06
N GLU A 207 -13.95 -28.82 -2.99
CA GLU A 207 -14.12 -29.87 -4.00
C GLU A 207 -14.34 -29.34 -5.43
N ALA A 208 -14.92 -28.14 -5.57
CA ALA A 208 -15.11 -27.48 -6.87
C ALA A 208 -13.77 -27.11 -7.53
N GLU A 209 -12.82 -26.57 -6.75
CA GLU A 209 -11.48 -26.15 -7.20
C GLU A 209 -10.60 -27.34 -7.65
N LEU A 210 -10.92 -28.55 -7.18
CA LEU A 210 -10.28 -29.80 -7.59
C LEU A 210 -10.80 -30.32 -8.94
N SER A 211 -11.77 -29.65 -9.55
CA SER A 211 -12.25 -29.97 -10.90
C SER A 211 -11.24 -29.51 -11.96
N ARG A 212 -11.04 -30.33 -13.00
CA ARG A 212 -10.08 -30.02 -14.10
C ARG A 212 -10.36 -28.69 -14.82
N LYS A 213 -11.56 -28.11 -14.69
CA LYS A 213 -11.92 -26.85 -15.36
C LYS A 213 -11.56 -25.61 -14.54
N GLU A 214 -11.43 -25.75 -13.22
CA GLU A 214 -11.25 -24.62 -12.28
C GLU A 214 -9.87 -24.66 -11.59
N MET A 215 -9.11 -25.75 -11.75
CA MET A 215 -7.80 -25.94 -11.13
C MET A 215 -6.75 -24.97 -11.69
N SER A 216 -6.18 -24.15 -10.81
CA SER A 216 -5.06 -23.27 -11.13
C SER A 216 -3.79 -24.07 -11.46
N SER A 217 -2.84 -23.47 -12.19
CA SER A 217 -1.57 -24.12 -12.55
C SER A 217 -0.73 -24.52 -11.31
N GLY A 218 -0.80 -23.74 -10.23
CA GLY A 218 -0.14 -24.06 -8.95
C GLY A 218 -0.78 -25.27 -8.25
N LEU A 219 -2.11 -25.34 -8.23
CA LEU A 219 -2.84 -26.47 -7.64
C LEU A 219 -2.65 -27.75 -8.46
N ALA A 220 -2.59 -27.65 -9.80
CA ALA A 220 -2.28 -28.77 -10.68
C ALA A 220 -0.86 -29.31 -10.44
N SER A 221 0.11 -28.41 -10.26
CA SER A 221 1.50 -28.78 -9.94
C SER A 221 1.58 -29.47 -8.58
N LEU A 222 0.91 -28.95 -7.56
CA LEU A 222 0.82 -29.59 -6.25
C LEU A 222 0.18 -30.97 -6.35
N TYR A 223 -0.95 -31.10 -7.04
CA TYR A 223 -1.68 -32.35 -7.21
C TYR A 223 -0.81 -33.45 -7.84
N ALA A 224 -0.06 -33.12 -8.89
CA ALA A 224 0.88 -34.06 -9.53
C ALA A 224 2.03 -34.48 -8.60
N PHE A 225 2.38 -33.61 -7.64
CA PHE A 225 3.52 -33.79 -6.76
C PHE A 225 3.19 -34.59 -5.49
N LEU A 226 1.97 -34.49 -4.97
CA LEU A 226 1.53 -35.12 -3.71
C LEU A 226 1.77 -36.64 -3.60
N PRO A 227 1.58 -37.46 -4.65
CA PRO A 227 1.89 -38.89 -4.58
C PRO A 227 3.36 -39.17 -4.25
N SER A 228 4.29 -38.33 -4.74
CA SER A 228 5.72 -38.47 -4.48
C SER A 228 6.07 -38.11 -3.03
N PHE A 229 5.37 -37.14 -2.44
CA PHE A 229 5.49 -36.81 -1.00
C PHE A 229 5.11 -38.00 -0.13
N PHE A 230 3.94 -38.60 -0.37
CA PHE A 230 3.50 -39.74 0.43
C PHE A 230 4.41 -40.95 0.23
N SER A 231 4.85 -41.23 -1.00
CA SER A 231 5.81 -42.31 -1.25
C SER A 231 7.13 -42.12 -0.49
N ALA A 232 7.61 -40.88 -0.37
CA ALA A 232 8.82 -40.57 0.40
C ALA A 232 8.63 -40.78 1.90
N ILE A 233 7.55 -40.24 2.46
CA ILE A 233 7.22 -40.34 3.89
C ILE A 233 6.96 -41.81 4.30
N ASP A 234 6.14 -42.52 3.52
CA ASP A 234 5.82 -43.93 3.80
C ASP A 234 7.04 -44.83 3.63
N GLY A 235 7.95 -44.51 2.70
CA GLY A 235 9.16 -45.28 2.43
C GLY A 235 10.40 -44.90 3.24
N GLY A 236 10.38 -43.78 3.98
CA GLY A 236 11.59 -43.25 4.64
C GLY A 236 12.69 -42.84 3.65
N LYS A 237 12.31 -42.38 2.45
CA LYS A 237 13.22 -42.06 1.34
C LYS A 237 13.48 -40.55 1.25
N MET A 238 14.50 -40.17 0.48
CA MET A 238 14.77 -38.75 0.21
C MET A 238 14.01 -38.31 -1.05
N LEU A 239 13.10 -37.36 -0.91
CA LEU A 239 12.46 -36.69 -2.03
C LEU A 239 13.37 -35.58 -2.55
N VAL A 240 13.55 -35.50 -3.87
CA VAL A 240 14.40 -34.49 -4.51
C VAL A 240 13.58 -33.65 -5.48
N CYS A 241 13.52 -32.34 -5.25
CA CYS A 241 12.73 -31.38 -6.03
C CYS A 241 13.59 -30.25 -6.57
N ASP A 242 13.59 -30.05 -7.89
CA ASP A 242 14.10 -28.79 -8.45
C ASP A 242 12.96 -27.75 -8.52
N ASP A 243 13.26 -26.52 -8.16
CA ASP A 243 12.36 -25.36 -8.12
C ASP A 243 11.04 -25.66 -7.39
N PHE A 244 11.10 -25.71 -6.06
CA PHE A 244 10.02 -26.16 -5.18
C PHE A 244 8.73 -25.33 -5.34
N LEU A 245 7.84 -25.81 -6.21
CA LEU A 245 6.47 -25.36 -6.43
C LEU A 245 6.31 -23.82 -6.33
N PRO A 246 6.94 -23.03 -7.22
CA PRO A 246 7.10 -21.58 -7.09
C PRO A 246 5.77 -20.81 -7.12
N SER A 247 4.70 -21.40 -7.67
CA SER A 247 3.36 -20.80 -7.74
C SER A 247 2.51 -21.06 -6.49
N LEU A 248 3.03 -21.76 -5.47
CA LEU A 248 2.30 -22.00 -4.24
C LEU A 248 2.48 -20.86 -3.23
N HIS A 249 1.42 -20.62 -2.46
CA HIS A 249 1.46 -19.67 -1.35
C HIS A 249 2.45 -20.15 -0.25
N PRO A 250 3.24 -19.26 0.38
CA PRO A 250 4.23 -19.65 1.40
C PRO A 250 3.68 -20.46 2.58
N ALA A 251 2.40 -20.25 2.96
CA ALA A 251 1.74 -21.06 4.00
C ALA A 251 1.64 -22.54 3.61
N LEU A 252 1.41 -22.84 2.32
CA LEU A 252 1.36 -24.21 1.81
C LEU A 252 2.74 -24.84 1.76
N HIS A 253 3.79 -24.07 1.40
CA HIS A 253 5.17 -24.55 1.52
C HIS A 253 5.51 -24.93 2.96
N ARG A 254 5.15 -24.08 3.93
CA ARG A 254 5.34 -24.38 5.36
C ARG A 254 4.60 -25.65 5.79
N PHE A 255 3.35 -25.82 5.36
CA PHE A 255 2.62 -27.04 5.64
C PHE A 255 3.33 -28.28 5.07
N ILE A 256 3.77 -28.23 3.81
CA ILE A 256 4.49 -29.34 3.17
C ILE A 256 5.82 -29.66 3.88
N LEU A 257 6.61 -28.63 4.20
CA LEU A 257 7.86 -28.81 4.94
C LEU A 257 7.59 -29.43 6.34
N SER A 258 6.46 -29.10 6.97
CA SER A 258 6.11 -29.65 8.28
C SER A 258 5.88 -31.16 8.25
N LEU A 259 5.48 -31.71 7.09
CA LEU A 259 5.32 -33.16 6.91
C LEU A 259 6.64 -33.93 7.04
N PHE A 260 7.78 -33.27 6.82
CA PHE A 260 9.11 -33.86 6.99
C PHE A 260 9.73 -33.53 8.35
N THR A 261 9.48 -32.33 8.89
CA THR A 261 10.09 -31.87 10.14
C THR A 261 9.33 -32.31 11.39
N ASP A 262 8.05 -32.68 11.28
CA ASP A 262 7.24 -33.17 12.41
C ASP A 262 7.17 -34.71 12.42
N ARG A 263 7.69 -35.31 13.49
CA ARG A 263 7.72 -36.77 13.73
C ARG A 263 6.33 -37.42 13.80
N LYS A 264 5.27 -36.65 14.05
CA LYS A 264 3.89 -37.14 13.99
C LYS A 264 3.57 -37.69 12.59
N TYR A 265 4.06 -37.00 11.56
CA TYR A 265 3.86 -37.33 10.15
C TYR A 265 5.05 -38.12 9.60
N ASN A 266 6.28 -37.69 9.86
CA ASN A 266 7.50 -38.32 9.36
C ASN A 266 8.03 -39.46 10.26
N ARG A 267 7.27 -40.55 10.36
CA ARG A 267 7.60 -41.67 11.26
C ARG A 267 8.77 -42.53 10.78
N ASN A 268 8.98 -42.62 9.47
CA ASN A 268 10.01 -43.45 8.86
C ASN A 268 11.30 -42.67 8.56
N GLY A 269 11.36 -41.39 8.95
CA GLY A 269 12.55 -40.56 8.81
C GLY A 269 12.89 -40.22 7.36
N ALA A 270 11.90 -39.92 6.52
CA ALA A 270 12.07 -39.40 5.18
C ALA A 270 12.82 -38.06 5.19
N ALA A 271 13.45 -37.72 4.07
CA ALA A 271 14.17 -36.47 3.89
C ALA A 271 13.65 -35.71 2.66
N PHE A 272 13.78 -34.39 2.67
CA PHE A 272 13.40 -33.55 1.53
C PHE A 272 14.53 -32.63 1.10
N LEU A 273 15.11 -32.91 -0.05
CA LEU A 273 16.09 -32.06 -0.73
C LEU A 273 15.37 -31.24 -1.79
N PHE A 274 15.42 -29.91 -1.69
CA PHE A 274 14.85 -29.06 -2.73
C PHE A 274 15.70 -27.85 -3.07
N SER A 275 15.56 -27.36 -4.30
CA SER A 275 16.05 -26.04 -4.68
C SER A 275 14.90 -25.02 -4.68
N SER A 276 15.19 -23.76 -4.34
CA SER A 276 14.21 -22.68 -4.43
C SER A 276 14.87 -21.33 -4.71
N GLN A 277 14.14 -20.46 -5.39
CA GLN A 277 14.45 -19.04 -5.52
C GLN A 277 13.69 -18.19 -4.49
N ASP A 278 12.65 -18.76 -3.88
CA ASP A 278 11.86 -18.08 -2.86
C ASP A 278 12.61 -18.03 -1.53
N ILE A 279 13.25 -16.89 -1.31
CA ILE A 279 14.01 -16.61 -0.10
C ILE A 279 13.14 -16.63 1.16
N THR A 280 11.81 -16.51 1.06
CA THR A 280 10.90 -16.55 2.22
C THR A 280 10.86 -17.92 2.89
N LEU A 281 11.32 -18.98 2.21
CA LEU A 281 11.50 -20.31 2.77
C LEU A 281 12.74 -20.43 3.67
N MET A 282 13.64 -19.42 3.69
CA MET A 282 14.77 -19.37 4.62
C MET A 282 14.31 -18.93 6.02
N ASP A 283 13.55 -19.80 6.69
CA ASP A 283 12.98 -19.53 8.01
C ASP A 283 13.63 -20.43 9.08
N ILE A 284 14.53 -19.85 9.88
CA ILE A 284 15.19 -20.58 10.99
C ILE A 284 14.28 -20.90 12.17
N SER A 285 13.04 -20.39 12.19
CA SER A 285 12.04 -20.89 13.15
C SER A 285 11.54 -22.29 12.79
N MET A 286 11.73 -22.70 11.54
CA MET A 286 11.30 -24.00 11.03
C MET A 286 12.49 -24.90 10.66
N LEU A 287 13.50 -24.33 10.02
CA LEU A 287 14.69 -25.05 9.53
C LEU A 287 15.88 -24.80 10.44
N ARG A 288 16.74 -25.80 10.58
CA ARG A 288 18.04 -25.64 11.23
C ARG A 288 19.02 -24.97 10.28
N ARG A 289 20.05 -24.31 10.82
CA ARG A 289 21.06 -23.64 9.97
C ARG A 289 21.92 -24.62 9.16
N ASP A 290 22.00 -25.88 9.52
CA ASP A 290 22.70 -26.91 8.73
C ASP A 290 21.84 -27.50 7.60
N GLU A 291 20.55 -27.17 7.57
CA GLU A 291 19.60 -27.54 6.50
C GLU A 291 19.59 -26.52 5.36
N ILE A 292 20.10 -25.30 5.58
CA ILE A 292 20.10 -24.21 4.61
C ILE A 292 21.45 -24.15 3.89
N TRP A 293 21.41 -24.31 2.57
CA TRP A 293 22.57 -24.27 1.68
C TRP A 293 22.43 -23.19 0.62
N PHE A 294 23.55 -22.66 0.18
CA PHE A 294 23.66 -21.64 -0.84
C PHE A 294 24.54 -22.09 -2.00
N ALA A 295 24.03 -21.96 -3.22
CA ALA A 295 24.76 -22.13 -4.45
C ALA A 295 25.11 -20.77 -5.06
N GLU A 296 26.39 -20.51 -5.23
CA GLU A 296 26.95 -19.31 -5.84
C GLU A 296 27.70 -19.68 -7.12
N LYS A 297 27.76 -18.77 -8.11
CA LYS A 297 28.60 -18.94 -9.30
C LYS A 297 29.46 -17.72 -9.54
N LYS A 298 30.79 -17.92 -9.54
CA LYS A 298 31.80 -16.90 -9.80
C LYS A 298 32.69 -17.33 -10.96
N ASN A 299 32.91 -16.45 -11.94
CA ASN A 299 33.75 -16.71 -13.12
C ASN A 299 33.41 -18.02 -13.85
N GLY A 300 32.11 -18.36 -13.94
CA GLY A 300 31.66 -19.60 -14.58
C GLY A 300 31.72 -20.86 -13.69
N VAL A 301 32.32 -20.77 -12.50
CA VAL A 301 32.49 -21.88 -11.55
C VAL A 301 31.47 -21.77 -10.41
N SER A 302 30.75 -22.86 -10.14
CA SER A 302 29.77 -22.98 -9.06
C SER A 302 30.41 -23.51 -7.78
N SER A 303 29.99 -22.96 -6.63
CA SER A 303 30.38 -23.39 -5.29
C SER A 303 29.18 -23.50 -4.36
N LEU A 304 29.28 -24.32 -3.32
CA LEU A 304 28.26 -24.50 -2.29
C LEU A 304 28.76 -24.02 -0.93
N SER A 305 27.89 -23.40 -0.15
CA SER A 305 28.16 -23.04 1.24
C SER A 305 26.96 -23.36 2.13
N ARG A 306 27.21 -23.85 3.34
CA ARG A 306 26.17 -24.16 4.33
C ARG A 306 26.04 -23.01 5.32
N LEU A 307 24.83 -22.64 5.68
CA LEU A 307 24.57 -21.49 6.55
C LEU A 307 25.18 -21.66 7.96
N SER A 308 25.29 -22.88 8.50
CA SER A 308 25.96 -23.17 9.77
C SER A 308 27.45 -22.79 9.76
N ASP A 309 28.10 -22.86 8.59
CA ASP A 309 29.55 -22.67 8.44
C ASP A 309 29.90 -21.18 8.27
N ILE A 310 28.87 -20.36 8.02
CA ILE A 310 28.99 -18.91 7.90
C ILE A 310 28.88 -18.28 9.29
N LYS A 311 29.84 -17.40 9.62
CA LYS A 311 29.82 -16.63 10.86
C LYS A 311 28.76 -15.52 10.77
N ILE A 312 27.60 -15.76 11.36
CA ILE A 312 26.48 -14.80 11.41
C ILE A 312 26.55 -14.01 12.72
N ARG A 313 26.36 -12.68 12.67
CA ARG A 313 26.17 -11.86 13.89
C ARG A 313 24.87 -12.25 14.58
N LYS A 314 24.83 -12.32 15.92
CA LYS A 314 23.67 -12.82 16.70
C LYS A 314 22.35 -12.07 16.43
N ASP A 315 22.41 -10.89 15.81
CA ASP A 315 21.33 -9.98 15.47
C ASP A 315 21.01 -9.88 13.96
N ALA A 316 21.74 -10.60 13.10
CA ALA A 316 21.55 -10.54 11.66
C ALA A 316 20.24 -11.24 11.24
N ARG A 317 19.41 -10.51 10.49
CA ARG A 317 18.22 -11.07 9.83
C ARG A 317 18.69 -11.82 8.59
N LEU A 318 18.50 -13.13 8.54
CA LEU A 318 18.97 -14.01 7.45
C LEU A 318 18.58 -13.52 6.05
N LEU A 319 17.33 -13.14 5.84
CA LEU A 319 16.86 -12.55 4.59
C LEU A 319 17.70 -11.33 4.17
N LYS A 320 17.98 -10.45 5.13
CA LYS A 320 18.78 -9.25 4.91
C LYS A 320 20.25 -9.57 4.62
N GLY A 321 20.84 -10.57 5.30
CA GLY A 321 22.19 -11.04 5.01
C GLY A 321 22.31 -11.65 3.61
N TYR A 322 21.28 -12.35 3.15
CA TYR A 322 21.23 -12.91 1.79
C TYR A 322 21.09 -11.80 0.73
N GLU A 323 20.22 -10.81 0.95
CA GLU A 323 20.04 -9.62 0.10
C GLU A 323 21.28 -8.72 0.05
N GLU A 324 22.02 -8.59 1.15
CA GLU A 324 23.24 -7.77 1.25
C GLU A 324 24.50 -8.46 0.70
N HIS A 325 24.35 -9.63 0.05
CA HIS A 325 25.43 -10.50 -0.44
C HIS A 325 26.37 -11.04 0.66
N GLU A 326 25.98 -11.03 1.94
CA GLU A 326 26.81 -11.62 3.02
C GLU A 326 27.00 -13.15 2.82
N PHE A 327 26.14 -13.80 2.03
CA PHE A 327 26.18 -15.23 1.69
C PHE A 327 26.55 -15.52 0.22
N GLY A 328 27.04 -14.50 -0.52
CA GLY A 328 27.53 -14.62 -1.91
C GLY A 328 26.47 -14.90 -3.00
N SER A 329 25.21 -15.13 -2.65
CA SER A 329 24.28 -15.83 -3.54
C SER A 329 23.14 -14.97 -4.09
N TRP A 330 23.32 -13.66 -4.22
CA TRP A 330 22.29 -12.76 -4.78
C TRP A 330 22.54 -12.44 -6.26
N PRO A 331 21.51 -12.47 -7.14
CA PRO A 331 21.68 -12.23 -8.57
C PRO A 331 22.10 -10.78 -8.85
N VAL A 332 23.17 -10.62 -9.63
CA VAL A 332 23.59 -9.30 -10.15
C VAL A 332 22.80 -9.02 -11.42
N ILE A 333 21.85 -8.09 -11.36
CA ILE A 333 21.02 -7.67 -12.50
C ILE A 333 21.50 -6.28 -12.95
N GLY A 334 22.04 -6.20 -14.16
CA GLY A 334 22.56 -4.98 -14.79
C GLY A 334 23.27 -5.30 -16.11
N PRO A 335 23.47 -4.31 -17.00
CA PRO A 335 24.20 -4.52 -18.25
C PRO A 335 25.62 -5.04 -17.97
N LYS A 336 25.97 -6.20 -18.53
CA LYS A 336 27.35 -6.69 -18.49
C LYS A 336 28.16 -5.90 -19.52
N GLU A 337 28.88 -4.88 -19.05
CA GLU A 337 29.95 -4.29 -19.86
C GLU A 337 31.03 -5.34 -20.10
N SER A 338 31.34 -5.59 -21.36
CA SER A 338 32.51 -6.35 -21.79
C SER A 338 33.76 -5.65 -21.28
N LYS A 339 34.46 -6.30 -20.34
CA LYS A 339 35.78 -5.84 -19.88
C LYS A 339 36.79 -6.00 -21.02
N GLU A 340 37.14 -4.90 -21.66
CA GLU A 340 38.47 -4.76 -22.24
C GLU A 340 39.46 -4.52 -21.10
N GLU A 341 40.58 -5.23 -21.16
CA GLU A 341 41.68 -5.18 -20.20
C GLU A 341 42.38 -3.82 -20.27
N GLY A 342 42.25 -3.01 -19.22
CA GLY A 342 42.94 -1.73 -19.12
C GLY A 342 42.79 -1.07 -17.75
N SER A 343 43.90 -1.06 -17.00
CA SER A 343 44.20 -0.24 -15.80
C SER A 343 43.20 -0.27 -14.64
N ALA A 344 43.66 -0.87 -13.54
CA ALA A 344 43.02 -0.86 -12.24
C ALA A 344 42.96 0.56 -11.62
N GLU A 345 41.78 1.16 -11.62
CA GLU A 345 41.33 2.05 -10.55
C GLU A 345 39.95 1.59 -10.07
N LYS A 346 39.83 1.31 -8.77
CA LYS A 346 38.63 0.82 -8.10
C LYS A 346 37.50 1.85 -8.19
N ARG A 347 36.49 1.61 -9.03
CA ARG A 347 35.14 2.17 -8.82
C ARG A 347 34.39 1.23 -7.88
N GLU A 348 34.13 1.67 -6.64
CA GLU A 348 33.15 1.02 -5.76
C GLU A 348 31.77 1.03 -6.45
N ASP A 349 31.08 -0.11 -6.50
CA ASP A 349 29.69 -0.19 -6.93
C ASP A 349 28.85 0.80 -6.10
N ARG A 350 28.27 1.81 -6.75
CA ARG A 350 27.44 2.85 -6.12
C ARG A 350 26.16 2.23 -5.54
N LYS A 351 26.24 1.72 -4.31
CA LYS A 351 25.06 1.26 -3.57
C LYS A 351 24.06 2.41 -3.40
N LEU A 352 22.81 2.22 -3.82
CA LEU A 352 21.70 3.16 -3.62
C LEU A 352 21.15 3.07 -2.18
N PHE A 353 20.39 4.09 -1.77
CA PHE A 353 19.56 4.03 -0.58
C PHE A 353 18.13 3.63 -0.93
N SER A 354 17.66 2.53 -0.34
CA SER A 354 16.27 2.08 -0.41
C SER A 354 15.42 2.70 0.70
N ILE A 355 14.10 2.76 0.50
CA ILE A 355 13.17 3.43 1.43
C ILE A 355 13.22 2.88 2.88
N ASN A 356 13.59 1.62 3.05
CA ASN A 356 13.71 0.96 4.35
C ASN A 356 15.07 1.17 5.04
N ASN A 357 16.01 1.92 4.44
CA ASN A 357 17.31 2.20 5.07
C ASN A 357 17.23 3.25 6.20
N ARG A 358 16.12 3.99 6.31
CA ARG A 358 15.88 4.95 7.39
C ARG A 358 15.64 4.24 8.74
N ARG A 359 16.40 4.61 9.78
CA ARG A 359 16.15 4.14 11.14
C ARG A 359 14.97 4.90 11.75
N TYR A 360 13.80 4.26 11.78
CA TYR A 360 12.57 4.85 12.29
C TYR A 360 11.82 3.89 13.22
N LEU A 361 11.44 4.38 14.40
CA LEU A 361 10.69 3.64 15.40
C LEU A 361 9.29 3.37 14.85
N GLY A 362 8.77 2.16 15.07
CA GLY A 362 7.44 1.80 14.57
C GLY A 362 7.34 1.64 13.05
N ASN A 363 8.46 1.63 12.31
CA ASN A 363 8.45 1.42 10.86
C ASN A 363 7.79 0.06 10.51
N LYS A 364 6.70 0.12 9.74
CA LYS A 364 5.87 -1.03 9.34
C LYS A 364 6.33 -1.75 8.09
N PHE A 365 7.54 -1.48 7.57
CA PHE A 365 8.09 -2.12 6.36
C PHE A 365 7.88 -3.65 6.32
N ARG A 366 8.06 -4.32 7.47
CA ARG A 366 7.90 -5.79 7.61
C ARG A 366 6.47 -6.31 7.44
N ILE A 367 5.46 -5.48 7.72
CA ILE A 367 4.04 -5.86 7.63
C ILE A 367 3.34 -5.19 6.43
N THR A 368 4.08 -4.48 5.58
CA THR A 368 3.51 -3.81 4.39
C THR A 368 2.79 -4.78 3.48
N ARG A 369 3.36 -5.98 3.27
CA ARG A 369 2.72 -7.06 2.52
C ARG A 369 1.39 -7.48 3.15
N PHE A 370 1.36 -7.67 4.47
CA PHE A 370 0.14 -8.03 5.21
C PHE A 370 -0.94 -6.94 5.11
N ILE A 371 -0.56 -5.67 5.27
CA ILE A 371 -1.50 -4.52 5.09
C ILE A 371 -2.02 -4.48 3.65
N ARG A 372 -1.16 -4.72 2.66
CA ARG A 372 -1.51 -4.75 1.24
C ARG A 372 -2.46 -5.89 0.90
N GLU A 373 -2.19 -7.10 1.38
CA GLU A 373 -3.04 -8.28 1.19
C GLU A 373 -4.45 -8.04 1.76
N ILE A 374 -4.55 -7.52 2.99
CA ILE A 374 -5.86 -7.17 3.59
C ILE A 374 -6.60 -6.13 2.75
N ALA A 375 -5.90 -5.11 2.27
CA ALA A 375 -6.50 -4.07 1.43
C ALA A 375 -6.98 -4.63 0.08
N ASP A 376 -6.20 -5.48 -0.58
CA ASP A 376 -6.54 -6.06 -1.88
C ASP A 376 -7.67 -7.10 -1.78
N GLU A 377 -7.74 -7.87 -0.67
CA GLU A 377 -8.73 -8.92 -0.46
C GLU A 377 -10.10 -8.37 -0.01
N HIS A 378 -10.10 -7.37 0.88
CA HIS A 378 -11.30 -6.98 1.60
C HIS A 378 -11.82 -5.57 1.26
N CYS A 379 -11.01 -4.73 0.62
CA CYS A 379 -11.51 -3.48 0.05
C CYS A 379 -11.99 -3.74 -1.38
N GLN A 380 -13.13 -3.15 -1.75
CA GLN A 380 -13.50 -3.05 -3.17
C GLN A 380 -12.37 -2.37 -3.95
N PRO A 381 -12.20 -2.66 -5.26
CA PRO A 381 -11.20 -2.00 -6.09
C PRO A 381 -11.20 -0.49 -5.85
N PHE A 382 -10.01 0.04 -5.56
CA PHE A 382 -9.82 1.42 -5.16
C PHE A 382 -8.65 2.05 -5.90
N ASP A 383 -8.74 3.36 -6.09
CA ASP A 383 -7.79 4.14 -6.89
C ASP A 383 -6.97 5.11 -6.03
N SER A 384 -7.43 5.41 -4.81
CA SER A 384 -6.77 6.35 -3.89
C SER A 384 -6.48 5.76 -2.51
N PHE A 385 -5.23 5.94 -2.06
CA PHE A 385 -4.73 5.49 -0.76
C PHE A 385 -4.13 6.66 0.01
N ALA A 386 -4.67 6.97 1.19
CA ALA A 386 -4.20 8.04 2.04
C ALA A 386 -3.48 7.50 3.28
N ASP A 387 -2.19 7.80 3.41
CA ASP A 387 -1.37 7.46 4.57
C ASP A 387 -1.13 8.72 5.41
N ILE A 388 -2.02 8.94 6.39
CA ILE A 388 -2.08 10.20 7.13
C ILE A 388 -1.07 10.30 8.30
N PHE A 389 -0.37 9.19 8.57
CA PHE A 389 0.75 9.06 9.52
C PHE A 389 1.91 8.32 8.85
N SER A 390 2.27 8.77 7.64
CA SER A 390 3.16 8.06 6.73
C SER A 390 4.58 7.78 7.26
N GLY A 391 5.09 8.58 8.21
CA GLY A 391 6.43 8.42 8.73
C GLY A 391 7.46 8.43 7.61
N THR A 392 8.15 7.30 7.42
CA THR A 392 9.16 7.14 6.34
C THR A 392 8.56 6.82 4.97
N GLY A 393 7.24 6.64 4.88
CA GLY A 393 6.52 6.28 3.65
C GLY A 393 6.59 4.79 3.29
N SER A 394 7.05 3.94 4.22
CA SER A 394 7.24 2.50 3.94
C SER A 394 5.93 1.77 3.57
N VAL A 395 4.80 2.12 4.20
CA VAL A 395 3.49 1.56 3.83
C VAL A 395 3.02 2.12 2.51
N SER A 396 3.09 3.44 2.33
CA SER A 396 2.75 4.12 1.08
C SER A 396 3.49 3.54 -0.15
N TYR A 397 4.75 3.13 -0.01
CA TYR A 397 5.53 2.51 -1.09
C TYR A 397 4.93 1.19 -1.62
N ALA A 398 4.22 0.46 -0.76
CA ALA A 398 3.51 -0.76 -1.14
C ALA A 398 2.22 -0.48 -1.93
N PHE A 399 1.75 0.77 -1.98
CA PHE A 399 0.56 1.21 -2.71
C PHE A 399 0.89 2.23 -3.81
N ARG A 400 2.14 2.28 -4.28
CA ARG A 400 2.61 3.25 -5.30
C ARG A 400 1.93 3.11 -6.67
N ASP A 401 1.22 2.01 -6.89
CA ASP A 401 0.33 1.79 -8.03
C ASP A 401 -1.00 2.58 -7.93
N LYS A 402 -1.26 3.26 -6.81
CA LYS A 402 -2.47 4.06 -6.57
C LYS A 402 -2.16 5.56 -6.58
N LYS A 403 -3.20 6.41 -6.60
CA LYS A 403 -3.07 7.82 -6.20
C LYS A 403 -2.76 7.87 -4.70
N LEU A 404 -1.61 8.43 -4.33
CA LEU A 404 -1.21 8.54 -2.93
C LEU A 404 -1.52 9.93 -2.34
N ILE A 405 -2.05 9.93 -1.11
CA ILE A 405 -2.18 11.12 -0.28
C ILE A 405 -1.35 10.88 1.00
N LEU A 406 -0.17 11.47 1.10
CA LEU A 406 0.73 11.24 2.23
C LEU A 406 0.75 12.43 3.18
N ASN A 407 0.78 12.16 4.48
CA ASN A 407 0.99 13.18 5.49
C ASN A 407 1.89 12.68 6.61
N ASP A 408 2.77 13.54 7.10
CA ASP A 408 3.43 13.36 8.39
C ASP A 408 3.57 14.71 9.08
N PHE A 409 3.56 14.69 10.42
CA PHE A 409 3.68 15.90 11.21
C PHE A 409 5.13 16.38 11.35
N LEU A 410 6.11 15.47 11.26
CA LEU A 410 7.53 15.81 11.29
C LEU A 410 8.00 16.20 9.88
N TYR A 411 8.69 17.33 9.78
CA TYR A 411 9.17 17.86 8.51
C TYR A 411 10.22 16.95 7.86
N SER A 412 11.04 16.29 8.66
CA SER A 412 12.01 15.30 8.19
C SER A 412 11.35 14.10 7.48
N ASN A 413 10.18 13.67 7.93
CA ASN A 413 9.36 12.64 7.30
C ASN A 413 8.63 13.17 6.06
N TYR A 414 8.09 14.39 6.14
CA TYR A 414 7.53 15.07 4.97
C TYR A 414 8.53 15.18 3.81
N LEU A 415 9.79 15.54 4.08
CA LEU A 415 10.84 15.55 3.05
C LEU A 415 11.12 14.15 2.49
N ALA A 416 11.08 13.10 3.32
CA ALA A 416 11.17 11.72 2.83
C ALA A 416 10.04 11.43 1.85
N ASN A 417 8.79 11.75 2.22
CA ASN A 417 7.65 11.55 1.33
C ASN A 417 7.78 12.34 0.02
N LEU A 418 8.24 13.59 0.06
CA LEU A 418 8.50 14.37 -1.14
C LEU A 418 9.55 13.70 -2.03
N ALA A 419 10.68 13.26 -1.47
CA ALA A 419 11.74 12.64 -2.24
C ALA A 419 11.25 11.39 -2.98
N TRP A 420 10.51 10.52 -2.27
CA TRP A 420 10.04 9.24 -2.78
C TRP A 420 8.82 9.37 -3.71
N PHE A 421 7.83 10.19 -3.38
CA PHE A 421 6.49 10.11 -3.98
C PHE A 421 6.00 11.37 -4.69
N SER A 422 6.76 12.48 -4.65
CA SER A 422 6.32 13.74 -5.25
C SER A 422 6.07 13.57 -6.76
N PRO A 423 4.99 14.19 -7.30
CA PRO A 423 4.70 14.17 -8.73
C PRO A 423 5.69 14.98 -9.56
N GLU A 424 6.44 15.90 -8.94
CA GLU A 424 7.51 16.65 -9.59
C GLU A 424 8.64 15.69 -10.01
N SER A 425 9.18 15.81 -11.22
CA SER A 425 10.33 14.99 -11.64
C SER A 425 11.64 15.53 -11.07
N PHE A 426 12.68 14.69 -10.98
CA PHE A 426 14.04 15.13 -10.63
C PHE A 426 15.06 14.63 -11.67
N ASP A 427 16.18 15.34 -11.83
CA ASP A 427 17.28 14.89 -12.70
C ASP A 427 18.25 14.00 -11.91
N LYS A 428 18.19 12.69 -12.13
CA LYS A 428 19.05 11.71 -11.46
C LYS A 428 20.53 11.96 -11.67
N SER A 429 20.95 12.26 -12.91
CA SER A 429 22.37 12.46 -13.25
C SER A 429 22.94 13.69 -12.56
N LYS A 430 22.16 14.76 -12.47
CA LYS A 430 22.51 15.96 -11.70
C LYS A 430 22.67 15.67 -10.22
N LEU A 431 21.73 14.94 -9.62
CA LEU A 431 21.80 14.58 -8.20
C LEU A 431 22.98 13.67 -7.88
N GLU A 432 23.29 12.70 -8.75
CA GLU A 432 24.47 11.84 -8.59
C GLU A 432 25.78 12.64 -8.60
N ARG A 433 25.93 13.60 -9.53
CA ARG A 433 27.09 14.51 -9.54
C ARG A 433 27.22 15.31 -8.25
N LEU A 434 26.11 15.89 -7.77
CA LEU A 434 26.12 16.65 -6.51
C LEU A 434 26.46 15.77 -5.31
N ILE A 435 25.99 14.52 -5.28
CA ILE A 435 26.32 13.56 -4.22
C ILE A 435 27.82 13.22 -4.25
N ASP A 436 28.41 13.03 -5.44
CA ASP A 436 29.86 12.81 -5.57
C ASP A 436 30.67 14.03 -5.09
N GLU A 437 30.22 15.24 -5.45
CA GLU A 437 30.80 16.51 -4.98
C GLU A 437 30.75 16.59 -3.43
N TYR A 438 29.58 16.32 -2.83
CA TYR A 438 29.41 16.33 -1.37
C TYR A 438 30.22 15.25 -0.66
N ASN A 439 30.35 14.06 -1.26
CA ASN A 439 31.18 13.00 -0.71
C ASN A 439 32.67 13.35 -0.75
N SER A 440 33.11 14.09 -1.77
CA SER A 440 34.51 14.51 -1.96
C SER A 440 34.85 15.85 -1.26
N MET A 441 33.85 16.55 -0.73
CA MET A 441 34.00 17.84 -0.07
C MET A 441 34.80 17.71 1.23
N ALA A 442 35.87 18.50 1.34
CA ALA A 442 36.54 18.80 2.61
C ALA A 442 35.81 19.97 3.30
N ALA A 443 35.55 19.84 4.60
CA ALA A 443 34.83 20.83 5.38
C ALA A 443 35.63 21.20 6.64
N ASP A 444 36.44 22.26 6.51
CA ASP A 444 37.35 22.69 7.56
C ASP A 444 36.78 23.81 8.45
N GLU A 445 35.76 24.52 7.96
CA GLU A 445 35.11 25.63 8.67
C GLU A 445 34.11 25.14 9.73
N GLU A 446 34.08 25.84 10.86
CA GLU A 446 33.06 25.61 11.89
C GLU A 446 31.69 26.12 11.43
N ASN A 447 30.65 25.41 11.85
CA ASN A 447 29.28 25.76 11.53
C ASN A 447 28.33 25.26 12.62
N TYR A 448 27.04 25.54 12.43
CA TYR A 448 26.00 25.19 13.39
C TYR A 448 26.04 23.71 13.84
N MET A 449 26.35 22.76 12.96
CA MET A 449 26.43 21.35 13.35
C MET A 449 27.65 21.07 14.23
N SER A 450 28.81 21.63 13.89
CA SER A 450 30.03 21.40 14.66
C SER A 450 30.04 22.14 16.00
N ASP A 451 29.42 23.32 16.07
CA ASP A 451 29.28 24.07 17.32
C ASP A 451 28.36 23.38 18.34
N ASN A 452 27.34 22.66 17.86
CA ASN A 452 26.27 22.15 18.74
C ASN A 452 26.27 20.62 18.93
N PHE A 453 26.85 19.84 18.01
CA PHE A 453 26.72 18.38 18.00
C PHE A 453 28.04 17.61 17.84
N SER A 454 29.19 18.28 17.78
CA SER A 454 30.49 17.61 17.73
C SER A 454 30.71 16.68 18.92
N ASP A 455 31.33 15.54 18.65
CA ASP A 455 31.75 14.54 19.63
C ASP A 455 30.59 13.99 20.48
N THR A 456 29.36 14.11 19.95
CA THR A 456 28.14 13.50 20.52
C THR A 456 27.66 12.34 19.64
N TYR A 457 26.87 12.64 18.61
CA TYR A 457 26.35 11.67 17.64
C TYR A 457 27.36 11.36 16.53
N PHE A 458 28.21 12.33 16.19
CA PHE A 458 29.16 12.32 15.08
C PHE A 458 30.49 12.95 15.51
N SER A 459 31.58 12.60 14.82
CA SER A 459 32.85 13.31 14.96
C SER A 459 32.72 14.77 14.54
N ARG A 460 33.59 15.64 15.08
CA ARG A 460 33.66 17.06 14.68
C ARG A 460 33.79 17.26 13.16
N GLU A 461 34.59 16.44 12.49
CA GLU A 461 34.75 16.48 11.02
C GLU A 461 33.45 16.17 10.28
N ASN A 462 32.74 15.12 10.67
CA ASN A 462 31.44 14.80 10.09
C ASN A 462 30.41 15.90 10.36
N CYS A 463 30.41 16.51 11.55
CA CYS A 463 29.52 17.63 11.85
C CYS A 463 29.79 18.82 10.92
N ARG A 464 31.06 19.21 10.73
CA ARG A 464 31.42 20.27 9.78
C ARG A 464 30.93 19.94 8.37
N LYS A 465 31.13 18.70 7.91
CA LYS A 465 30.67 18.24 6.59
C LYS A 465 29.15 18.27 6.45
N ILE A 466 28.39 17.78 7.43
CA ILE A 466 26.91 17.84 7.43
C ILE A 466 26.44 19.31 7.29
N GLY A 467 27.08 20.22 8.05
CA GLY A 467 26.80 21.65 7.96
C GLY A 467 27.06 22.24 6.58
N ALA A 468 28.25 22.01 6.03
CA ALA A 468 28.63 22.52 4.71
C ALA A 468 27.71 22.01 3.59
N VAL A 469 27.39 20.71 3.60
CA VAL A 469 26.47 20.10 2.63
C VAL A 469 25.08 20.73 2.72
N ARG A 470 24.55 20.95 3.93
CA ARG A 470 23.22 21.55 4.08
C ARG A 470 23.16 23.01 3.68
N GLU A 471 24.20 23.80 3.95
CA GLU A 471 24.30 25.18 3.43
C GLU A 471 24.24 25.19 1.91
N ASP A 472 25.01 24.32 1.25
CA ASP A 472 25.05 24.30 -0.21
C ASP A 472 23.72 23.86 -0.83
N ILE A 473 23.09 22.80 -0.31
CA ILE A 473 21.76 22.35 -0.77
C ILE A 473 20.74 23.51 -0.69
N GLU A 474 20.76 24.26 0.42
CA GLU A 474 19.81 25.35 0.64
C GLU A 474 20.12 26.57 -0.25
N ARG A 475 21.40 26.89 -0.47
CA ARG A 475 21.85 27.91 -1.42
C ARG A 475 21.38 27.59 -2.84
N ARG A 476 21.59 26.36 -3.31
CA ARG A 476 21.20 25.90 -4.65
C ARG A 476 19.68 25.89 -4.85
N PHE A 477 18.93 25.54 -3.82
CA PHE A 477 17.46 25.66 -3.86
C PHE A 477 16.99 27.11 -3.97
N ARG A 478 17.53 28.03 -3.16
CA ARG A 478 17.15 29.45 -3.18
C ARG A 478 17.50 30.16 -4.50
N THR A 479 18.54 29.69 -5.18
CA THR A 479 18.98 30.21 -6.48
C THR A 479 18.23 29.57 -7.66
N GLY A 480 17.34 28.60 -7.40
CA GLY A 480 16.58 27.89 -8.42
C GLY A 480 17.37 26.81 -9.16
N GLU A 481 18.59 26.50 -8.72
CA GLU A 481 19.37 25.37 -9.26
C GLU A 481 18.75 24.02 -8.90
N LEU A 482 18.02 23.91 -7.78
CA LEU A 482 17.30 22.70 -7.38
C LEU A 482 15.81 22.97 -7.32
N ASN A 483 15.01 22.02 -7.78
CA ASN A 483 13.57 22.02 -7.53
C ASN A 483 13.24 21.45 -6.12
N ALA A 484 11.96 21.45 -5.74
CA ALA A 484 11.57 21.06 -4.38
C ALA A 484 11.85 19.57 -4.11
N ARG A 485 11.60 18.70 -5.09
CA ARG A 485 11.89 17.26 -4.99
C ARG A 485 13.38 16.96 -4.97
N GLU A 486 14.17 17.58 -5.84
CA GLU A 486 15.64 17.45 -5.88
C GLU A 486 16.28 17.86 -4.54
N ARG A 487 15.83 18.98 -3.97
CA ARG A 487 16.22 19.39 -2.61
C ARG A 487 15.88 18.31 -1.59
N ALA A 488 14.67 17.75 -1.66
CA ALA A 488 14.24 16.69 -0.75
C ALA A 488 15.12 15.43 -0.90
N VAL A 489 15.44 14.99 -2.12
CA VAL A 489 16.30 13.82 -2.38
C VAL A 489 17.68 13.98 -1.74
N LEU A 490 18.34 15.14 -1.91
CA LEU A 490 19.66 15.39 -1.33
C LEU A 490 19.62 15.44 0.20
N ILE A 491 18.61 16.09 0.79
CA ILE A 491 18.45 16.13 2.24
C ILE A 491 18.20 14.74 2.79
N VAL A 492 17.31 13.97 2.18
CA VAL A 492 16.97 12.60 2.63
C VAL A 492 18.19 11.67 2.50
N SER A 493 18.95 11.79 1.42
CA SER A 493 20.24 11.08 1.27
C SER A 493 21.20 11.40 2.42
N LEU A 494 21.30 12.68 2.81
CA LEU A 494 22.12 13.09 3.94
C LEU A 494 21.60 12.52 5.27
N LEU A 495 20.30 12.57 5.53
CA LEU A 495 19.69 12.00 6.75
C LEU A 495 19.95 10.49 6.85
N TYR A 496 19.91 9.77 5.72
CA TYR A 496 20.18 8.32 5.68
C TYR A 496 21.68 8.03 5.90
N ALA A 497 22.57 8.87 5.35
CA ALA A 497 24.00 8.79 5.62
C ALA A 497 24.31 9.03 7.11
N MET A 498 23.68 10.04 7.72
CA MET A 498 23.79 10.34 9.14
C MET A 498 23.37 9.14 10.01
N ASP A 499 22.21 8.54 9.72
CA ASP A 499 21.71 7.38 10.46
C ASP A 499 22.68 6.20 10.49
N ARG A 500 23.45 5.99 9.41
CA ARG A 500 24.39 4.87 9.30
C ARG A 500 25.61 5.05 10.20
N ILE A 501 26.05 6.29 10.41
CA ILE A 501 27.25 6.60 11.19
C ILE A 501 26.96 7.05 12.63
N ALA A 502 25.71 7.38 12.95
CA ALA A 502 25.33 7.94 14.25
C ALA A 502 25.61 6.97 15.42
N ALA A 503 26.30 7.46 16.45
CA ALA A 503 26.59 6.74 17.69
C ALA A 503 25.38 6.67 18.66
N THR A 504 24.31 6.01 18.23
CA THR A 504 23.05 5.92 18.99
C THR A 504 22.61 4.47 19.25
N CYS A 505 21.59 4.29 20.09
CA CYS A 505 20.86 3.02 20.22
C CYS A 505 19.70 2.88 19.21
N GLY A 506 19.74 3.61 18.09
CA GLY A 506 18.72 3.57 17.03
C GLY A 506 17.82 4.81 16.95
N HIS A 507 18.04 5.83 17.80
CA HIS A 507 17.35 7.12 17.78
C HIS A 507 18.20 8.21 18.44
N TYR A 508 17.88 9.48 18.20
CA TYR A 508 18.65 10.65 18.66
C TYR A 508 18.21 11.18 20.04
N ASP A 509 17.39 10.45 20.79
CA ASP A 509 17.03 10.84 22.16
C ASP A 509 18.24 10.82 23.12
N ALA A 510 19.24 9.99 22.81
CA ALA A 510 20.52 9.87 23.53
C ALA A 510 21.60 9.28 22.60
N TYR A 511 22.87 9.60 22.87
CA TYR A 511 24.05 9.01 22.22
C TYR A 511 24.84 8.14 23.20
N ARG A 512 25.75 7.31 22.68
CA ARG A 512 26.62 6.44 23.46
C ARG A 512 27.92 7.16 23.82
N GLU A 513 28.15 7.38 25.11
CA GLU A 513 29.38 7.99 25.62
C GLU A 513 30.58 7.06 25.40
N GLY A 514 31.69 7.58 24.85
CA GLY A 514 32.88 6.79 24.52
C GLY A 514 32.77 5.89 23.28
N ALA A 515 31.75 6.09 22.44
CA ALA A 515 31.61 5.35 21.19
C ALA A 515 32.67 5.75 20.15
N ASP A 516 33.02 4.80 19.27
CA ASP A 516 33.89 5.06 18.13
C ASP A 516 33.14 5.92 17.08
N LEU A 517 33.67 7.12 16.83
CA LEU A 517 33.15 8.11 15.88
C LEU A 517 33.96 8.17 14.58
N SER A 518 34.78 7.16 14.28
CA SER A 518 35.65 7.10 13.09
C SER A 518 34.92 6.86 11.76
N ALA A 519 33.63 6.53 11.78
CA ALA A 519 32.87 6.26 10.57
C ALA A 519 32.71 7.52 9.69
N VAL A 520 33.03 7.40 8.40
CA VAL A 520 32.96 8.52 7.44
C VAL A 520 31.55 8.70 6.90
N LEU A 521 31.04 9.94 6.89
CA LEU A 521 29.78 10.29 6.25
C LEU A 521 29.86 10.08 4.73
N CYS A 522 28.99 9.22 4.20
CA CYS A 522 28.87 8.93 2.78
C CYS A 522 27.40 8.95 2.34
N MET A 523 27.05 9.96 1.54
CA MET A 523 25.76 10.11 0.87
C MET A 523 25.65 9.17 -0.33
N ARG A 524 24.42 8.74 -0.63
CA ARG A 524 24.12 7.84 -1.76
C ARG A 524 22.84 8.26 -2.46
N MET A 525 22.75 8.00 -3.76
CA MET A 525 21.53 8.28 -4.51
C MET A 525 20.39 7.39 -3.98
N LEU A 526 19.16 7.94 -3.94
CA LEU A 526 17.98 7.18 -3.55
C LEU A 526 17.54 6.28 -4.72
N ASP A 527 17.02 5.10 -4.40
CA ASP A 527 16.39 4.19 -5.37
C ASP A 527 14.93 4.59 -5.66
N ALA A 528 14.71 5.89 -5.87
CA ALA A 528 13.39 6.48 -6.11
C ALA A 528 13.11 6.61 -7.61
N ASP A 529 11.85 6.40 -8.00
CA ASP A 529 11.40 6.58 -9.38
C ASP A 529 11.52 8.05 -9.81
N GLU A 530 12.09 8.33 -10.98
CA GLU A 530 12.27 9.71 -11.48
C GLU A 530 10.94 10.45 -11.67
N THR A 531 9.87 9.70 -11.97
CA THR A 531 8.50 10.20 -12.16
C THR A 531 7.52 9.36 -11.36
N ASN A 532 6.57 10.02 -10.70
CA ASN A 532 5.48 9.37 -9.97
C ASN A 532 4.12 9.75 -10.56
N ASN A 533 3.04 9.16 -10.03
CA ASN A 533 1.68 9.56 -10.35
C ASN A 533 1.48 11.07 -10.14
N CYS A 534 1.06 11.78 -11.20
CA CYS A 534 0.91 13.23 -11.20
C CYS A 534 -0.17 13.75 -10.24
N SER A 535 -1.05 12.86 -9.76
CA SER A 535 -2.13 13.18 -8.83
C SER A 535 -1.74 12.98 -7.35
N ASN A 536 -0.50 12.60 -7.05
CA ASN A 536 -0.05 12.42 -5.67
C ASN A 536 -0.05 13.74 -4.91
N GLU A 537 -0.50 13.70 -3.65
CA GLU A 537 -0.57 14.86 -2.76
C GLU A 537 0.24 14.58 -1.49
N ILE A 538 1.10 15.52 -1.07
CA ILE A 538 2.03 15.33 0.06
C ILE A 538 1.91 16.52 1.00
N PHE A 539 1.63 16.25 2.27
CA PHE A 539 1.34 17.26 3.29
C PHE A 539 2.28 17.15 4.50
N CYS A 540 2.52 18.29 5.13
CA CYS A 540 3.16 18.41 6.44
C CYS A 540 2.17 19.08 7.40
N ALA A 541 1.18 18.33 7.89
CA ALA A 541 0.08 18.88 8.68
C ALA A 541 -0.30 17.97 9.86
N ASP A 542 -1.05 18.55 10.80
CA ASP A 542 -1.75 17.77 11.81
C ASP A 542 -2.80 16.88 11.12
N ALA A 543 -2.74 15.57 11.39
CA ALA A 543 -3.60 14.59 10.72
C ALA A 543 -5.09 14.85 10.96
N ASN A 544 -5.48 15.27 12.18
CA ASN A 544 -6.86 15.60 12.53
C ASN A 544 -7.39 16.84 11.80
N ALA A 545 -6.52 17.80 11.49
CA ALA A 545 -6.84 18.94 10.65
C ALA A 545 -6.93 18.55 9.17
N LEU A 546 -6.01 17.71 8.69
CA LEU A 546 -5.92 17.31 7.28
C LEU A 546 -7.13 16.50 6.83
N VAL A 547 -7.56 15.48 7.59
CA VAL A 547 -8.66 14.58 7.21
C VAL A 547 -10.00 15.28 6.96
N LYS A 548 -10.15 16.53 7.42
CA LYS A 548 -11.34 17.36 7.17
C LYS A 548 -11.40 17.95 5.75
N ARG A 549 -10.30 17.85 5.00
CA ARG A 549 -10.10 18.50 3.69
C ARG A 549 -9.69 17.51 2.60
N ILE A 550 -9.42 16.26 2.93
CA ILE A 550 -9.02 15.21 1.99
C ILE A 550 -10.09 14.12 1.93
N LYS A 551 -10.15 13.43 0.79
CA LYS A 551 -11.00 12.26 0.56
C LYS A 551 -10.18 11.20 -0.14
N ALA A 552 -10.32 9.95 0.30
CA ALA A 552 -9.66 8.80 -0.32
C ALA A 552 -10.57 7.57 -0.24
N ASP A 553 -10.34 6.58 -1.09
CA ASP A 553 -11.05 5.31 -0.99
C ASP A 553 -10.63 4.55 0.26
N VAL A 554 -9.31 4.48 0.51
CA VAL A 554 -8.72 3.84 1.68
C VAL A 554 -7.89 4.86 2.46
N VAL A 555 -8.18 5.03 3.75
CA VAL A 555 -7.35 5.82 4.67
C VAL A 555 -6.63 4.88 5.64
N TYR A 556 -5.31 4.88 5.58
CA TYR A 556 -4.43 4.14 6.48
C TYR A 556 -3.97 5.02 7.66
N ILE A 557 -4.00 4.43 8.86
CA ILE A 557 -3.77 5.10 10.13
C ILE A 557 -2.75 4.27 10.93
N ASP A 558 -1.64 4.91 11.32
CA ASP A 558 -0.60 4.33 12.17
C ASP A 558 -0.05 5.42 13.12
N PRO A 559 -0.85 5.85 14.12
CA PRO A 559 -0.51 7.00 14.95
C PRO A 559 0.57 6.61 15.96
N PRO A 560 1.32 7.55 16.54
CA PRO A 560 2.24 7.22 17.63
C PRO A 560 1.43 6.87 18.90
N TYR A 561 1.26 5.57 19.16
CA TYR A 561 0.32 5.04 20.17
C TYR A 561 0.89 4.81 21.57
N ASN A 562 2.14 5.18 21.82
CA ASN A 562 2.75 5.10 23.15
C ASN A 562 3.14 6.50 23.66
N SER A 563 3.58 6.58 24.92
CA SER A 563 3.95 7.88 25.53
C SER A 563 5.22 8.52 24.96
N ARG A 564 5.94 7.84 24.05
CA ARG A 564 7.16 8.37 23.45
C ARG A 564 6.80 9.39 22.38
N GLN A 565 7.24 10.62 22.59
CA GLN A 565 7.13 11.67 21.58
C GLN A 565 8.20 11.42 20.51
N TYR A 566 7.79 11.26 19.25
CA TYR A 566 8.73 11.07 18.14
C TYR A 566 9.59 12.32 17.91
N SER A 567 9.05 13.51 18.20
CA SER A 567 9.84 14.73 18.24
C SER A 567 10.96 14.67 19.27
N ASP A 568 10.86 13.83 20.32
CA ASP A 568 11.96 13.61 21.24
C ASP A 568 13.07 12.74 20.64
N ALA A 569 12.69 11.67 19.96
CA ALA A 569 13.60 10.69 19.37
C ALA A 569 14.28 11.16 18.08
N TYR A 570 13.64 12.06 17.32
CA TYR A 570 14.09 12.50 15.99
C TYR A 570 14.43 13.99 15.92
N HIS A 571 14.59 14.66 17.07
CA HIS A 571 14.85 16.10 17.14
C HIS A 571 16.03 16.57 16.29
N LEU A 572 17.14 15.82 16.25
CA LEU A 572 18.32 16.19 15.48
C LEU A 572 18.03 16.17 13.97
N LEU A 573 17.33 15.16 13.50
CA LEU A 573 17.01 15.03 12.08
C LEU A 573 15.94 16.01 11.64
N GLU A 574 15.01 16.34 12.53
CA GLU A 574 14.06 17.44 12.31
C GLU A 574 14.79 18.78 12.18
N ASN A 575 15.81 19.02 13.02
CA ASN A 575 16.65 20.20 12.95
C ASN A 575 17.44 20.26 11.63
N VAL A 576 18.10 19.15 11.24
CA VAL A 576 18.84 19.08 9.97
C VAL A 576 17.92 19.24 8.75
N ALA A 577 16.71 18.68 8.80
CA ALA A 577 15.73 18.81 7.74
C ALA A 577 15.25 20.26 7.57
N ARG A 578 14.82 20.91 8.66
CA ARG A 578 14.32 22.29 8.65
C ARG A 578 15.41 23.32 8.37
N TRP A 579 16.59 23.09 8.93
CA TRP A 579 17.76 23.97 8.82
C TRP A 579 17.54 25.40 9.31
N GLU A 580 16.66 25.57 10.30
CA GLU A 580 16.35 26.86 10.95
C GLU A 580 17.41 27.26 11.99
N LYS A 581 18.31 26.33 12.36
CA LYS A 581 19.43 26.53 13.30
C LYS A 581 19.01 27.09 14.68
N PRO A 582 18.02 26.49 15.37
CA PRO A 582 17.56 26.96 16.67
C PRO A 582 18.61 26.76 17.77
N ASP A 583 18.49 27.47 18.88
CA ASP A 583 19.29 27.16 20.08
C ASP A 583 18.96 25.75 20.60
N VAL A 584 19.99 25.01 21.02
CA VAL A 584 19.84 23.67 21.59
C VAL A 584 20.27 23.60 23.04
N LYS A 585 19.63 22.71 23.82
CA LYS A 585 19.86 22.58 25.26
C LYS A 585 20.04 21.12 25.69
N GLY A 586 20.80 20.97 26.80
CA GLY A 586 21.06 19.68 27.44
C GLY A 586 22.07 18.82 26.68
N LYS A 587 22.48 17.70 27.29
CA LYS A 587 23.55 16.83 26.75
C LYS A 587 23.27 16.34 25.33
N ALA A 588 22.02 16.04 25.01
CA ALA A 588 21.60 15.53 23.71
C ALA A 588 21.41 16.61 22.64
N GLY A 589 21.57 17.90 22.97
CA GLY A 589 21.40 19.01 22.02
C GLY A 589 19.97 19.16 21.50
N LYS A 590 18.97 19.18 22.39
CA LYS A 590 17.55 19.23 22.00
C LYS A 590 17.08 20.67 21.77
N MET A 591 16.44 20.93 20.62
CA MET A 591 15.75 22.18 20.32
C MET A 591 14.40 22.31 21.06
N ASP A 592 13.75 23.48 21.02
CA ASP A 592 12.36 23.59 21.47
C ASP A 592 11.43 22.82 20.53
N ARG A 593 10.57 21.97 21.10
CA ARG A 593 9.74 20.98 20.39
C ARG A 593 8.27 21.09 20.77
N LYS A 594 7.87 22.10 21.55
CA LYS A 594 6.48 22.23 22.02
C LYS A 594 5.46 22.23 20.87
N CYS A 595 5.82 22.84 19.74
CA CYS A 595 4.98 22.91 18.55
C CYS A 595 4.89 21.60 17.74
N ILE A 596 5.76 20.63 18.00
CA ILE A 596 5.84 19.36 17.24
C ILE A 596 5.58 18.12 18.12
N LYS A 597 4.89 18.28 19.25
CA LYS A 597 4.45 17.15 20.09
C LYS A 597 3.11 16.62 19.60
N SER A 598 2.99 15.28 19.52
CA SER A 598 1.76 14.61 19.11
C SER A 598 0.81 14.45 20.29
N LEU A 599 -0.48 14.75 20.08
CA LEU A 599 -1.55 14.49 21.05
C LEU A 599 -1.76 12.99 21.30
N TYR A 600 -1.47 12.14 20.30
CA TYR A 600 -1.57 10.68 20.39
C TYR A 600 -0.58 10.05 21.38
N SER A 601 0.46 10.80 21.77
CA SER A 601 1.43 10.40 22.80
C SER A 601 1.13 11.05 24.17
N THR A 602 -0.06 11.61 24.37
CA THR A 602 -0.50 12.26 25.62
C THR A 602 -1.74 11.58 26.19
N SER A 603 -2.26 12.06 27.34
CA SER A 603 -3.55 11.59 27.87
C SER A 603 -4.75 11.93 26.97
N LYS A 604 -4.58 12.79 25.96
CA LYS A 604 -5.64 13.16 24.99
C LYS A 604 -5.68 12.25 23.76
N ALA A 605 -4.96 11.12 23.77
CA ALA A 605 -4.84 10.24 22.60
C ALA A 605 -6.20 9.68 22.15
N GLU A 606 -7.05 9.27 23.10
CA GLU A 606 -8.40 8.78 22.80
C GLU A 606 -9.28 9.88 22.17
N ASP A 607 -9.31 11.08 22.75
CA ASP A 607 -10.09 12.21 22.21
C ASP A 607 -9.64 12.58 20.79
N ALA A 608 -8.32 12.60 20.56
CA ALA A 608 -7.74 12.85 19.24
C ALA A 608 -8.14 11.74 18.25
N PHE A 609 -8.06 10.47 18.64
CA PHE A 609 -8.44 9.35 17.80
C PHE A 609 -9.94 9.37 17.45
N ARG A 610 -10.83 9.62 18.43
CA ARG A 610 -12.27 9.79 18.20
C ARG A 610 -12.55 10.91 17.21
N ALA A 611 -11.93 12.07 17.39
CA ALA A 611 -12.10 13.22 16.48
C ALA A 611 -11.58 12.92 15.06
N LEU A 612 -10.50 12.14 14.94
CA LEU A 612 -9.92 11.72 13.66
C LEU A 612 -10.89 10.81 12.91
N ILE A 613 -11.29 9.68 13.52
CA ILE A 613 -12.20 8.70 12.90
C ILE A 613 -13.53 9.35 12.51
N ALA A 614 -14.08 10.22 13.35
CA ALA A 614 -15.29 10.96 13.05
C ALA A 614 -15.17 11.83 11.78
N SER A 615 -14.00 12.42 11.54
CA SER A 615 -13.75 13.38 10.46
C SER A 615 -13.33 12.75 9.13
N ILE A 616 -12.81 11.51 9.12
CA ILE A 616 -12.36 10.83 7.91
C ILE A 616 -13.52 10.63 6.90
N ASP A 617 -13.30 11.04 5.65
CA ASP A 617 -14.16 10.73 4.49
C ASP A 617 -13.47 9.67 3.61
N ALA A 618 -13.84 8.41 3.81
CA ALA A 618 -13.31 7.27 3.07
C ALA A 618 -14.29 6.10 2.97
N LYS A 619 -14.06 5.19 2.01
CA LYS A 619 -14.80 3.92 1.91
C LYS A 619 -14.30 2.92 2.96
N TYR A 620 -13.00 2.92 3.20
CA TYR A 620 -12.33 2.02 4.13
C TYR A 620 -11.35 2.78 5.00
N ILE A 621 -11.26 2.38 6.28
CA ILE A 621 -10.23 2.82 7.21
C ILE A 621 -9.43 1.60 7.62
N LEU A 622 -8.11 1.64 7.39
CA LEU A 622 -7.17 0.64 7.86
C LEU A 622 -6.36 1.22 9.02
N LEU A 623 -6.43 0.61 10.20
CA LEU A 623 -5.63 1.01 11.35
C LEU A 623 -4.65 -0.11 11.71
N SER A 624 -3.35 0.17 11.67
CA SER A 624 -2.35 -0.70 12.26
C SER A 624 -2.18 -0.35 13.74
N TYR A 625 -2.25 -1.35 14.62
CA TYR A 625 -2.09 -1.16 16.06
C TYR A 625 -1.52 -2.41 16.74
N ASN A 626 -0.66 -2.21 17.74
CA ASN A 626 -0.02 -3.29 18.48
C ASN A 626 -0.75 -3.55 19.83
N ASN A 627 -0.82 -4.82 20.28
CA ASN A 627 -1.52 -5.25 21.50
C ASN A 627 -0.83 -4.98 22.86
N MET A 628 0.13 -4.05 22.95
CA MET A 628 0.92 -3.78 24.16
C MET A 628 0.23 -2.85 25.19
N HIS A 629 -1.00 -3.12 25.62
CA HIS A 629 -1.67 -2.27 26.62
C HIS A 629 -1.06 -2.39 28.03
N ASP A 630 -0.74 -3.62 28.48
CA ASP A 630 -0.26 -3.90 29.86
C ASP A 630 1.05 -4.70 29.96
N LYS A 631 1.74 -4.95 28.84
CA LYS A 631 2.83 -5.94 28.78
C LYS A 631 4.27 -5.37 28.74
N GLY A 632 4.47 -4.06 28.89
CA GLY A 632 5.78 -3.39 28.74
C GLY A 632 6.16 -2.39 29.83
N ASP A 633 7.28 -1.70 29.66
CA ASP A 633 7.61 -0.51 30.46
C ASP A 633 6.49 0.53 30.30
N SER A 634 6.08 1.19 31.39
CA SER A 634 5.08 2.27 31.43
C SER A 634 5.11 3.25 30.25
N ARG A 635 6.30 3.50 29.67
CA ARG A 635 6.46 4.38 28.51
C ARG A 635 6.05 3.78 27.17
N SER A 636 6.08 2.46 27.06
CA SER A 636 5.83 1.67 25.85
C SER A 636 4.40 1.14 25.77
N ASN A 637 3.62 1.30 26.84
CA ASN A 637 2.22 0.89 26.88
C ASN A 637 1.37 1.70 25.89
N ALA A 638 0.48 0.98 25.21
CA ALA A 638 -0.50 1.53 24.30
C ALA A 638 -1.45 2.50 25.05
N LYS A 639 -1.68 3.70 24.50
CA LYS A 639 -2.50 4.76 25.10
C LYS A 639 -3.99 4.62 24.82
N ILE A 640 -4.36 3.85 23.81
CA ILE A 640 -5.73 3.56 23.43
C ILE A 640 -5.94 2.06 23.60
N SER A 641 -6.97 1.65 24.32
CA SER A 641 -7.28 0.23 24.49
C SER A 641 -7.96 -0.34 23.25
N ASP A 642 -7.99 -1.65 23.13
CA ASP A 642 -8.63 -2.33 22.01
C ASP A 642 -10.14 -2.14 22.02
N GLU A 643 -10.75 -2.16 23.21
CA GLU A 643 -12.17 -1.88 23.39
C GLU A 643 -12.52 -0.48 22.89
N THR A 644 -11.67 0.50 23.19
CA THR A 644 -11.82 1.87 22.68
C THR A 644 -11.65 1.91 21.16
N ILE A 645 -10.61 1.28 20.59
CA ILE A 645 -10.41 1.25 19.13
C ILE A 645 -11.61 0.64 18.41
N LEU A 646 -12.06 -0.54 18.88
CA LEU A 646 -13.21 -1.24 18.32
C LEU A 646 -14.48 -0.42 18.49
N SER A 647 -14.72 0.17 19.65
CA SER A 647 -15.87 1.05 19.90
C SER A 647 -15.89 2.22 18.91
N VAL A 648 -14.78 2.94 18.76
CA VAL A 648 -14.70 4.14 17.90
C VAL A 648 -14.82 3.79 16.41
N LEU A 649 -14.15 2.72 15.95
CA LEU A 649 -14.27 2.28 14.56
C LEU A 649 -15.68 1.72 14.28
N SER A 650 -16.28 1.02 15.23
CA SER A 650 -17.63 0.46 15.09
C SER A 650 -18.73 1.53 15.07
N GLU A 651 -18.49 2.71 15.64
CA GLU A 651 -19.36 3.88 15.46
C GLU A 651 -19.35 4.36 13.99
N LYS A 652 -18.24 4.16 13.27
CA LYS A 652 -18.05 4.60 11.89
C LYS A 652 -18.46 3.55 10.86
N GLY A 653 -18.25 2.26 11.13
CA GLY A 653 -18.44 1.21 10.15
C GLY A 653 -18.53 -0.21 10.72
N GLU A 654 -18.54 -1.19 9.82
CA GLU A 654 -18.31 -2.60 10.18
C GLU A 654 -16.81 -2.82 10.31
N VAL A 655 -16.38 -3.51 11.37
CA VAL A 655 -14.97 -3.66 11.72
C VAL A 655 -14.58 -5.13 11.73
N SER A 656 -13.53 -5.46 10.98
CA SER A 656 -12.86 -6.75 10.96
C SER A 656 -11.44 -6.57 11.48
N VAL A 657 -10.92 -7.57 12.21
CA VAL A 657 -9.59 -7.51 12.81
C VAL A 657 -8.76 -8.68 12.29
N TYR A 658 -7.57 -8.36 11.80
CA TYR A 658 -6.60 -9.31 11.31
C TYR A 658 -5.34 -9.19 12.16
N SER A 659 -4.70 -10.30 12.51
CA SER A 659 -3.48 -10.31 13.32
C SER A 659 -2.35 -11.09 12.64
N THR A 660 -1.12 -10.65 12.90
CA THR A 660 0.09 -11.40 12.58
C THR A 660 1.05 -11.32 13.78
N GLN A 661 1.76 -12.41 14.07
CA GLN A 661 2.77 -12.40 15.13
C GLN A 661 3.90 -11.43 14.79
N HIS A 662 4.29 -10.57 15.74
CA HIS A 662 5.36 -9.60 15.57
C HIS A 662 6.27 -9.55 16.80
N ARG A 663 7.60 -9.56 16.64
CA ARG A 663 8.50 -9.41 17.80
C ARG A 663 8.52 -7.94 18.27
N ALA A 664 8.19 -7.69 19.53
CA ALA A 664 8.25 -6.37 20.16
C ALA A 664 9.67 -5.78 20.13
N PHE A 665 9.78 -4.46 19.96
CA PHE A 665 11.05 -3.75 20.12
C PHE A 665 11.35 -3.56 21.61
N SER A 666 12.27 -4.34 22.19
CA SER A 666 12.73 -4.16 23.58
C SER A 666 14.19 -3.73 23.63
N ALA A 667 14.52 -2.81 24.54
CA ALA A 667 15.88 -2.33 24.79
C ALA A 667 16.71 -3.32 25.64
N GLY A 668 16.58 -4.63 25.35
CA GLY A 668 17.45 -5.68 25.88
C GLY A 668 17.12 -6.25 27.27
N LYS A 669 15.92 -6.04 27.83
CA LYS A 669 15.58 -6.58 29.17
C LYS A 669 14.18 -7.23 29.35
N SER A 670 13.43 -7.49 28.28
CA SER A 670 12.16 -8.22 28.40
C SER A 670 11.90 -9.14 27.21
N HIS A 671 11.70 -10.43 27.50
CA HIS A 671 11.00 -11.38 26.64
C HIS A 671 9.51 -11.14 26.87
N ILE A 672 8.81 -10.63 25.87
CA ILE A 672 7.35 -10.49 25.90
C ILE A 672 6.80 -11.57 24.97
N GLU A 673 6.21 -12.62 25.56
CA GLU A 673 5.40 -13.60 24.83
C GLU A 673 4.06 -12.94 24.43
N ASP A 674 3.50 -13.30 23.27
CA ASP A 674 2.24 -12.76 22.69
C ASP A 674 2.22 -11.27 22.29
N ASN A 675 3.22 -10.79 21.54
CA ASN A 675 3.14 -9.50 20.85
C ASN A 675 2.60 -9.71 19.42
N GLU A 676 1.43 -9.11 19.14
CA GLU A 676 0.77 -9.20 17.83
C GLU A 676 0.59 -7.81 17.24
N GLU A 677 0.93 -7.67 15.96
CA GLU A 677 0.56 -6.51 15.17
C GLU A 677 -0.80 -6.81 14.53
N ARG A 678 -1.77 -5.93 14.77
CA ARG A 678 -3.13 -6.08 14.29
C ARG A 678 -3.47 -4.98 13.31
N VAL A 679 -4.23 -5.35 12.30
CA VAL A 679 -4.82 -4.45 11.33
C VAL A 679 -6.32 -4.49 11.53
N PHE A 680 -6.88 -3.37 11.94
CA PHE A 680 -8.32 -3.16 12.03
C PHE A 680 -8.78 -2.58 10.70
N LEU A 681 -9.58 -3.35 9.97
CA LEU A 681 -10.26 -2.88 8.76
C LEU A 681 -11.66 -2.44 9.15
N CYS A 682 -11.94 -1.16 9.01
CA CYS A 682 -13.29 -0.62 9.11
C CYS A 682 -13.83 -0.36 7.71
N ALA A 683 -14.74 -1.20 7.25
CA ALA A 683 -15.61 -0.90 6.13
C ALA A 683 -16.56 0.20 6.61
N VAL A 684 -16.24 1.45 6.24
CA VAL A 684 -17.01 2.61 6.70
C VAL A 684 -18.43 2.36 6.24
N ARG A 685 -19.36 2.25 7.19
CA ARG A 685 -20.77 2.19 6.86
C ARG A 685 -20.97 3.42 6.04
N GLN A 686 -21.26 3.23 4.76
CA GLN A 686 -21.76 4.33 3.97
C GLN A 686 -22.88 4.85 4.82
N LYS A 687 -22.68 6.04 5.36
CA LYS A 687 -23.73 6.69 6.08
C LYS A 687 -24.83 6.73 5.04
N ARG A 688 -25.85 5.90 5.22
CA ARG A 688 -27.23 6.32 5.06
C ARG A 688 -27.51 7.42 6.09
N THR A 689 -26.63 8.41 6.22
CA THR A 689 -27.14 9.74 5.97
C THR A 689 -27.80 9.63 4.60
N ARG A 690 -29.10 9.82 4.55
CA ARG A 690 -29.65 10.68 3.52
C ARG A 690 -28.95 12.05 3.63
N LYS A 691 -27.66 12.08 3.31
CA LYS A 691 -26.98 13.11 2.58
C LYS A 691 -26.53 12.32 1.36
N THR A 692 -27.49 12.11 0.46
CA THR A 692 -27.17 12.26 -0.96
C THR A 692 -26.18 13.43 -1.02
N SER A 693 -24.96 13.23 -1.52
CA SER A 693 -24.11 14.36 -1.86
C SER A 693 -24.71 14.99 -3.11
N TYR A 694 -25.89 15.58 -2.94
CA TYR A 694 -26.50 16.40 -3.96
C TYR A 694 -25.60 17.63 -4.13
N ILE A 695 -25.47 18.05 -5.37
CA ILE A 695 -24.67 19.18 -5.77
C ILE A 695 -25.39 20.42 -5.28
N GLN A 696 -24.77 21.13 -4.34
CA GLN A 696 -25.32 22.37 -3.80
C GLN A 696 -25.09 23.51 -4.78
N SER A 697 -26.10 24.36 -4.95
CA SER A 697 -25.91 25.63 -5.63
C SER A 697 -24.83 26.49 -4.92
N PRO A 698 -23.97 27.19 -5.66
CA PRO A 698 -23.05 28.18 -5.10
C PRO A 698 -23.80 29.45 -4.66
N LEU A 699 -25.08 29.57 -5.00
CA LEU A 699 -25.94 30.69 -4.65
C LEU A 699 -26.76 30.35 -3.40
N ASN A 700 -26.80 31.28 -2.43
CA ASN A 700 -27.68 31.12 -1.28
C ASN A 700 -29.09 31.64 -1.63
N TYR A 701 -29.91 30.76 -2.19
CA TYR A 701 -31.27 31.09 -2.63
C TYR A 701 -32.31 30.84 -1.53
N ILE A 702 -33.17 31.82 -1.28
CA ILE A 702 -34.27 31.69 -0.31
C ILE A 702 -35.25 30.63 -0.84
N GLY A 703 -35.69 29.72 0.03
CA GLY A 703 -36.55 28.60 -0.36
C GLY A 703 -35.81 27.40 -0.97
N GLY A 704 -34.48 27.47 -1.10
CA GLY A 704 -33.66 26.42 -1.71
C GLY A 704 -33.89 25.02 -1.12
N LYS A 705 -34.15 24.06 -2.00
CA LYS A 705 -34.61 22.71 -1.65
C LYS A 705 -33.52 21.73 -1.24
N GLY A 706 -32.30 22.19 -1.00
CA GLY A 706 -31.19 21.33 -0.59
C GLY A 706 -31.46 20.51 0.68
N ARG A 707 -32.29 20.99 1.61
CA ARG A 707 -32.62 20.21 2.81
C ARG A 707 -33.54 19.01 2.54
N ILE A 708 -34.39 19.10 1.51
CA ILE A 708 -35.42 18.10 1.19
C ILE A 708 -35.18 17.41 -0.16
N ILE A 709 -34.06 17.72 -0.81
CA ILE A 709 -33.71 17.21 -2.13
C ILE A 709 -33.71 15.68 -2.20
N THR A 710 -33.37 14.98 -1.11
CA THR A 710 -33.47 13.51 -1.10
C THR A 710 -34.91 13.05 -1.20
N ASP A 711 -35.82 13.68 -0.44
CA ASP A 711 -37.24 13.34 -0.48
C ASP A 711 -37.87 13.70 -1.83
N LEU A 712 -37.39 14.78 -2.48
CA LEU A 712 -37.76 15.14 -3.85
C LEU A 712 -37.30 14.08 -4.86
N LEU A 713 -36.00 13.73 -4.86
CA LEU A 713 -35.45 12.75 -5.80
C LEU A 713 -36.08 11.36 -5.60
N ASP A 714 -36.39 10.98 -4.35
CA ASP A 714 -37.10 9.73 -4.05
C ASP A 714 -38.56 9.74 -4.56
N ALA A 715 -39.17 10.93 -4.67
CA ALA A 715 -40.52 11.10 -5.20
C ALA A 715 -40.57 11.19 -6.73
N PHE A 716 -39.48 11.56 -7.38
CA PHE A 716 -39.41 11.72 -8.83
C PHE A 716 -39.46 10.37 -9.57
N PRO A 717 -39.90 10.36 -10.84
CA PRO A 717 -39.87 9.14 -11.64
C PRO A 717 -38.43 8.64 -11.84
N PRO A 718 -38.21 7.32 -11.90
CA PRO A 718 -36.87 6.75 -12.05
C PRO A 718 -36.25 7.02 -13.43
N GLU A 719 -37.08 7.23 -14.45
CA GLU A 719 -36.67 7.52 -15.83
C GLU A 719 -37.25 8.87 -16.25
N ILE A 720 -36.36 9.82 -16.56
CA ILE A 720 -36.70 11.17 -16.99
C ILE A 720 -35.85 11.51 -18.21
N ASP A 721 -36.49 11.72 -19.36
CA ASP A 721 -35.80 12.12 -20.58
C ASP A 721 -35.41 13.61 -20.55
N THR A 722 -36.37 14.46 -20.19
CA THR A 722 -36.19 15.91 -20.03
C THR A 722 -36.79 16.38 -18.72
N PHE A 723 -35.99 16.98 -17.85
CA PHE A 723 -36.45 17.59 -16.61
C PHE A 723 -36.69 19.09 -16.83
N VAL A 724 -37.86 19.59 -16.45
CA VAL A 724 -38.17 21.03 -16.48
C VAL A 724 -38.26 21.54 -15.06
N ASP A 725 -37.27 22.33 -14.65
CA ASP A 725 -37.27 23.07 -13.38
C ASP A 725 -37.91 24.44 -13.64
N LEU A 726 -39.24 24.52 -13.44
CA LEU A 726 -40.07 25.66 -13.89
C LEU A 726 -39.79 26.95 -13.10
N PHE A 727 -39.29 26.80 -11.87
CA PHE A 727 -38.90 27.87 -10.95
C PHE A 727 -37.51 27.55 -10.37
N ALA A 728 -36.50 27.57 -11.24
CA ALA A 728 -35.18 27.02 -10.97
C ALA A 728 -34.48 27.69 -9.79
N GLY A 729 -34.60 29.01 -9.61
CA GLY A 729 -33.87 29.76 -8.59
C GLY A 729 -32.38 29.44 -8.61
N GLY A 730 -31.86 28.94 -7.49
CA GLY A 730 -30.46 28.48 -7.38
C GLY A 730 -30.12 27.21 -8.19
N CYS A 731 -31.06 26.62 -8.93
CA CYS A 731 -30.93 25.39 -9.73
C CYS A 731 -30.65 24.11 -8.93
N THR A 732 -30.83 24.13 -7.60
CA THR A 732 -30.46 22.99 -6.74
C THR A 732 -31.21 21.71 -7.09
N VAL A 733 -32.47 21.80 -7.52
CA VAL A 733 -33.25 20.61 -7.87
C VAL A 733 -32.84 20.11 -9.25
N GLY A 734 -32.91 20.94 -10.28
CA GLY A 734 -32.58 20.52 -11.65
C GLY A 734 -31.14 20.01 -11.83
N VAL A 735 -30.12 20.55 -11.14
CA VAL A 735 -28.73 20.01 -11.27
C VAL A 735 -28.57 18.61 -10.70
N ASN A 736 -29.47 18.20 -9.80
CA ASN A 736 -29.51 16.89 -9.17
C ASN A 736 -30.57 15.96 -9.77
N ALA A 737 -31.34 16.43 -10.75
CA ALA A 737 -32.32 15.61 -11.44
C ALA A 737 -31.62 14.40 -12.10
N PRO A 738 -32.21 13.19 -12.04
CA PRO A 738 -31.62 11.96 -12.57
C PRO A 738 -31.76 11.87 -14.10
N CYS A 739 -31.37 12.92 -14.83
CA CYS A 739 -31.44 12.98 -16.28
C CYS A 739 -30.26 13.77 -16.87
N ARG A 740 -30.09 13.67 -18.19
CA ARG A 740 -29.07 14.44 -18.92
C ARG A 740 -29.55 15.81 -19.35
N ARG A 741 -30.80 15.95 -19.79
CA ARG A 741 -31.36 17.20 -20.34
C ARG A 741 -32.23 17.90 -19.32
N VAL A 742 -31.87 19.14 -18.99
CA VAL A 742 -32.57 19.95 -17.98
C VAL A 742 -32.90 21.32 -18.53
N ILE A 743 -34.15 21.75 -18.42
CA ILE A 743 -34.61 23.11 -18.73
C ILE A 743 -34.78 23.84 -17.40
N PHE A 744 -33.92 24.82 -17.14
CA PHE A 744 -33.99 25.71 -15.99
C PHE A 744 -34.71 26.99 -16.40
N ASN A 745 -35.85 27.28 -15.78
CA ASN A 745 -36.60 28.52 -15.99
C ASN A 745 -36.69 29.34 -14.70
N ASP A 746 -36.43 30.64 -14.75
CA ASP A 746 -36.72 31.58 -13.65
C ASP A 746 -37.07 32.96 -14.23
N SER A 747 -37.90 33.74 -13.56
CA SER A 747 -38.29 35.07 -14.04
C SER A 747 -37.21 36.14 -13.82
N ASP A 748 -36.21 35.90 -12.97
CA ASP A 748 -35.08 36.83 -12.81
C ASP A 748 -34.01 36.64 -13.91
N ALA A 749 -34.14 37.43 -14.98
CA ALA A 749 -33.22 37.41 -16.12
C ALA A 749 -31.73 37.60 -15.72
N ARG A 750 -31.43 38.31 -14.63
CA ARG A 750 -30.04 38.53 -14.17
C ARG A 750 -29.45 37.28 -13.53
N LEU A 751 -30.26 36.53 -12.79
CA LEU A 751 -29.89 35.24 -12.24
C LEU A 751 -29.64 34.23 -13.36
N ILE A 752 -30.53 34.19 -14.34
CA ILE A 752 -30.40 33.29 -15.49
C ILE A 752 -29.19 33.63 -16.35
N ALA A 753 -28.89 34.92 -16.57
CA ALA A 753 -27.67 35.36 -17.24
C ALA A 753 -26.41 34.90 -16.49
N LEU A 754 -26.37 35.00 -15.16
CA LEU A 754 -25.26 34.50 -14.34
C LEU A 754 -25.05 32.99 -14.53
N LEU A 755 -26.12 32.20 -14.44
CA LEU A 755 -26.07 30.74 -14.60
C LEU A 755 -25.65 30.33 -16.02
N ARG A 756 -26.12 31.06 -17.03
CA ARG A 756 -25.72 30.89 -18.43
C ARG A 756 -24.23 31.17 -18.63
N GLU A 757 -23.70 32.22 -18.03
CA GLU A 757 -22.25 32.50 -18.09
C GLU A 757 -21.42 31.48 -17.34
N MET A 758 -21.89 30.96 -16.20
CA MET A 758 -21.23 29.84 -15.50
C MET A 758 -21.12 28.58 -16.38
N ARG A 759 -22.15 28.31 -17.20
CA ARG A 759 -22.13 27.19 -18.18
C ARG A 759 -21.17 27.46 -19.34
N ARG A 760 -21.24 28.66 -19.93
CA ARG A 760 -20.52 29.00 -21.17
C ARG A 760 -19.01 29.23 -20.96
N SER A 761 -18.66 29.87 -19.85
CA SER A 761 -17.29 30.32 -19.61
C SER A 761 -16.35 29.16 -19.29
N ASP A 762 -15.06 29.31 -19.59
CA ASP A 762 -14.05 28.42 -19.02
C ASP A 762 -14.06 28.52 -17.49
N LYS A 763 -13.98 27.36 -16.81
CA LYS A 763 -14.19 27.29 -15.36
C LYS A 763 -13.06 28.01 -14.62
N ASP A 764 -11.82 27.70 -14.99
CA ASP A 764 -10.64 28.23 -14.32
C ASP A 764 -10.53 29.73 -14.57
N ARG A 765 -10.84 30.16 -15.81
CA ARG A 765 -10.94 31.59 -16.15
C ARG A 765 -12.01 32.31 -15.33
N PHE A 766 -13.23 31.77 -15.22
CA PHE A 766 -14.30 32.41 -14.43
C PHE A 766 -13.91 32.58 -12.95
N ILE A 767 -13.25 31.57 -12.36
CA ILE A 767 -12.74 31.63 -10.99
C ILE A 767 -11.58 32.63 -10.85
N GLU A 768 -10.69 32.70 -11.84
CA GLU A 768 -9.59 33.66 -11.83
C GLU A 768 -10.09 35.10 -11.97
N ASP A 769 -11.08 35.35 -12.84
CA ASP A 769 -11.70 36.66 -13.00
C ASP A 769 -12.43 37.10 -11.71
N ILE A 770 -13.05 36.17 -10.96
CA ILE A 770 -13.55 36.44 -9.59
C ILE A 770 -12.44 36.94 -8.68
N LYS A 771 -11.31 36.23 -8.63
CA LYS A 771 -10.15 36.63 -7.80
C LYS A 771 -9.58 37.97 -8.24
N GLN A 772 -9.57 38.25 -9.54
CA GLN A 772 -9.12 39.52 -10.08
C GLN A 772 -10.05 40.67 -9.69
N VAL A 773 -11.36 40.49 -9.71
CA VAL A 773 -12.33 41.49 -9.21
C VAL A 773 -12.12 41.72 -7.71
N ILE A 774 -11.99 40.65 -6.92
CA ILE A 774 -11.72 40.75 -5.47
C ILE A 774 -10.45 41.57 -5.21
N LYS A 775 -9.36 41.26 -5.93
CA LYS A 775 -8.08 41.95 -5.79
C LYS A 775 -8.14 43.41 -6.25
N SER A 776 -8.77 43.69 -7.39
CA SER A 776 -8.81 45.04 -7.98
C SER A 776 -9.66 46.02 -7.17
N TYR A 777 -10.74 45.55 -6.53
CA TYR A 777 -11.56 46.37 -5.63
C TYR A 777 -11.01 46.43 -4.20
N GLY A 778 -10.00 45.63 -3.86
CA GLY A 778 -9.42 45.59 -2.51
C GLY A 778 -10.32 44.91 -1.49
N LEU A 779 -11.10 43.91 -1.92
CA LEU A 779 -11.93 43.09 -1.04
C LEU A 779 -11.06 42.09 -0.25
N SER A 780 -11.50 41.74 0.95
CA SER A 780 -10.78 40.84 1.85
C SER A 780 -10.65 39.43 1.27
N GLN A 781 -9.53 38.79 1.57
CA GLN A 781 -9.19 37.41 1.24
C GLN A 781 -8.75 36.68 2.51
N SER A 782 -9.71 36.32 3.36
CA SER A 782 -9.46 35.69 4.67
C SER A 782 -8.85 34.30 4.56
N ASP A 783 -9.06 33.62 3.44
CA ASP A 783 -8.41 32.34 3.15
C ASP A 783 -6.91 32.45 2.85
N VAL A 784 -6.45 33.62 2.41
CA VAL A 784 -5.04 33.90 2.15
C VAL A 784 -4.35 34.48 3.39
N HIS A 785 -4.99 35.45 4.03
CA HIS A 785 -4.36 36.26 5.09
C HIS A 785 -4.85 35.94 6.51
N GLY A 786 -5.94 35.19 6.66
CA GLY A 786 -6.61 34.95 7.93
C GLY A 786 -7.39 36.17 8.45
N TYR A 787 -8.32 35.95 9.38
CA TYR A 787 -9.09 37.04 10.02
C TYR A 787 -8.21 38.01 10.81
N GLY A 788 -7.13 37.51 11.42
CA GLY A 788 -6.21 38.33 12.23
C GLY A 788 -5.51 39.43 11.45
N TYR A 789 -5.23 39.22 10.15
CA TYR A 789 -4.65 40.23 9.27
C TYR A 789 -5.56 41.45 9.09
N TYR A 790 -6.88 41.23 9.08
CA TYR A 790 -7.88 42.29 8.95
C TYR A 790 -8.35 42.85 10.30
N HIS A 791 -7.67 42.51 11.41
CA HIS A 791 -8.08 42.85 12.76
C HIS A 791 -9.54 42.44 13.07
N ALA A 792 -9.98 41.32 12.49
CA ALA A 792 -11.32 40.76 12.61
C ALA A 792 -11.30 39.38 13.28
N ASP A 793 -12.48 38.87 13.62
CA ASP A 793 -12.69 37.52 14.12
C ASP A 793 -13.95 36.90 13.48
N SER A 794 -14.18 35.60 13.69
CA SER A 794 -15.30 34.88 13.08
C SER A 794 -16.69 35.35 13.55
N SER A 795 -16.79 36.07 14.67
CA SER A 795 -18.05 36.59 15.21
C SER A 795 -18.40 37.97 14.63
N LYS A 796 -17.40 38.86 14.59
CA LYS A 796 -17.52 40.19 13.97
C LYS A 796 -17.62 40.09 12.44
N GLY A 797 -16.84 39.19 11.83
CA GLY A 797 -16.74 39.02 10.38
C GLY A 797 -15.97 40.16 9.70
N LEU A 798 -16.08 40.23 8.37
CA LEU A 798 -15.29 41.14 7.53
C LEU A 798 -16.13 42.27 6.91
N GLY A 799 -17.33 42.51 7.45
CA GLY A 799 -18.25 43.50 6.90
C GLY A 799 -17.71 44.92 6.94
N ASP A 800 -17.12 45.33 8.06
CA ASP A 800 -16.54 46.67 8.22
C ASP A 800 -15.30 46.86 7.33
N VAL A 801 -14.48 45.83 7.19
CA VAL A 801 -13.28 45.78 6.33
C VAL A 801 -13.69 45.99 4.86
N ASN A 802 -14.72 45.29 4.41
CA ASN A 802 -15.14 45.28 3.01
C ASN A 802 -16.07 46.43 2.64
N LYS A 803 -16.62 47.18 3.60
CA LYS A 803 -17.73 48.12 3.37
C LYS A 803 -17.47 49.14 2.26
N ALA A 804 -16.30 49.77 2.27
CA ALA A 804 -15.93 50.78 1.28
C ALA A 804 -15.75 50.17 -0.13
N ALA A 805 -14.95 49.11 -0.22
CA ALA A 805 -14.68 48.38 -1.46
C ALA A 805 -15.95 47.78 -2.08
N TYR A 806 -16.79 47.15 -1.26
CA TYR A 806 -18.06 46.56 -1.67
C TYR A 806 -19.05 47.61 -2.19
N ASN A 807 -19.16 48.77 -1.51
CA ASN A 807 -20.04 49.84 -1.98
C ASN A 807 -19.61 50.38 -3.34
N LYS A 808 -18.30 50.50 -3.56
CA LYS A 808 -17.73 50.89 -4.87
C LYS A 808 -18.02 49.85 -5.95
N LEU A 809 -17.80 48.56 -5.67
CA LEU A 809 -18.14 47.47 -6.60
C LEU A 809 -19.62 47.49 -6.97
N ARG A 810 -20.51 47.73 -6.00
CA ARG A 810 -21.95 47.79 -6.20
C ARG A 810 -22.37 49.00 -7.03
N GLU A 811 -21.78 50.16 -6.77
CA GLU A 811 -22.00 51.37 -7.55
C GLU A 811 -21.55 51.17 -9.01
N ASP A 812 -20.36 50.61 -9.21
CA ASP A 812 -19.83 50.32 -10.55
C ASP A 812 -20.73 49.33 -11.30
N TYR A 813 -21.13 48.21 -10.67
CA TYR A 813 -22.06 47.24 -11.25
C TYR A 813 -23.40 47.85 -11.68
N ASN A 814 -23.93 48.78 -10.89
CA ASN A 814 -25.22 49.42 -11.15
C ASN A 814 -25.14 50.55 -12.19
N SER A 815 -24.02 51.25 -12.29
CA SER A 815 -23.89 52.48 -13.10
C SER A 815 -23.11 52.32 -14.40
N ARG A 816 -22.23 51.31 -14.51
CA ARG A 816 -21.38 51.10 -15.68
C ARG A 816 -21.90 49.97 -16.56
N SER A 817 -21.49 50.02 -17.83
CA SER A 817 -21.68 48.94 -18.79
C SER A 817 -20.48 48.01 -18.77
N PHE A 818 -20.74 46.71 -18.68
CA PHE A 818 -19.75 45.63 -18.72
C PHE A 818 -20.22 44.59 -19.74
N ASP A 819 -19.28 43.85 -20.32
CA ASP A 819 -19.64 42.66 -21.10
C ASP A 819 -20.36 41.62 -20.21
N GLU A 820 -21.07 40.70 -20.86
CA GLU A 820 -21.90 39.69 -20.20
C GLU A 820 -21.13 38.87 -19.16
N HIS A 821 -19.90 38.47 -19.49
CA HIS A 821 -19.04 37.65 -18.65
C HIS A 821 -18.62 38.42 -17.38
N MET A 822 -18.05 39.61 -17.55
CA MET A 822 -17.60 40.44 -16.41
C MET A 822 -18.78 40.88 -15.55
N ARG A 823 -19.94 41.14 -16.15
CA ARG A 823 -21.17 41.45 -15.41
C ARG A 823 -21.61 40.28 -14.53
N ALA A 824 -21.51 39.03 -15.03
CA ALA A 824 -21.79 37.83 -14.26
C ALA A 824 -20.76 37.61 -13.13
N VAL A 825 -19.46 37.78 -13.40
CA VAL A 825 -18.39 37.69 -12.40
C VAL A 825 -18.62 38.71 -11.27
N MET A 826 -18.86 39.98 -11.61
CA MET A 826 -19.11 41.04 -10.62
C MET A 826 -20.39 40.78 -9.82
N LEU A 827 -21.46 40.31 -10.46
CA LEU A 827 -22.69 39.95 -9.77
C LEU A 827 -22.44 38.82 -8.75
N TYR A 828 -21.68 37.79 -9.12
CA TYR A 828 -21.33 36.71 -8.21
C TYR A 828 -20.51 37.21 -7.01
N VAL A 829 -19.51 38.08 -7.25
CA VAL A 829 -18.73 38.69 -6.15
C VAL A 829 -19.63 39.53 -5.23
N LEU A 830 -20.56 40.32 -5.79
CA LEU A 830 -21.54 41.07 -4.99
C LEU A 830 -22.43 40.16 -4.15
N ILE A 831 -22.83 39.00 -4.67
CA ILE A 831 -23.59 37.99 -3.91
C ILE A 831 -22.71 37.43 -2.78
N ILE A 832 -21.45 37.10 -3.03
CA ILE A 832 -20.57 36.53 -2.00
C ILE A 832 -20.27 37.51 -0.85
N TYR A 833 -20.04 38.77 -1.16
CA TYR A 833 -19.73 39.80 -0.16
C TYR A 833 -20.98 40.53 0.35
N GLY A 834 -22.17 40.22 -0.17
CA GLY A 834 -23.43 40.82 0.23
C GLY A 834 -24.04 40.21 1.49
N PHE A 835 -24.94 40.94 2.14
CA PHE A 835 -25.62 40.50 3.35
C PHE A 835 -26.33 39.14 3.15
N ASN A 836 -25.97 38.17 3.99
CA ASN A 836 -26.47 36.78 3.94
C ASN A 836 -26.35 36.07 2.59
N ASN A 837 -25.48 36.53 1.69
CA ASN A 837 -25.32 35.96 0.35
C ASN A 837 -26.59 35.92 -0.49
N GLN A 838 -27.54 36.82 -0.22
CA GLN A 838 -28.83 36.87 -0.92
C GLN A 838 -28.70 37.58 -2.28
N ILE A 839 -29.76 37.48 -3.08
CA ILE A 839 -29.91 38.20 -4.34
C ILE A 839 -31.11 39.15 -4.18
N ARG A 840 -30.92 40.45 -4.44
CA ARG A 840 -32.00 41.43 -4.40
C ARG A 840 -31.70 42.63 -5.30
N PHE A 841 -32.69 42.95 -6.14
CA PHE A 841 -32.69 44.11 -7.01
C PHE A 841 -33.87 45.03 -6.64
N ASN A 842 -33.73 46.34 -6.88
CA ASN A 842 -34.85 47.28 -6.76
C ASN A 842 -35.66 47.35 -8.07
N ASP A 843 -36.72 48.16 -8.07
CA ASP A 843 -37.62 48.34 -9.21
C ASP A 843 -36.90 48.96 -10.44
N ASP A 844 -35.83 49.73 -10.22
CA ASP A 844 -34.95 50.26 -11.27
C ASP A 844 -33.93 49.24 -11.80
N GLY A 845 -33.96 48.00 -11.29
CA GLY A 845 -33.09 46.90 -11.69
C GLY A 845 -31.70 46.89 -11.06
N ALA A 846 -31.40 47.79 -10.13
CA ALA A 846 -30.11 47.93 -9.45
C ALA A 846 -29.98 46.97 -8.25
N PHE A 847 -28.79 46.38 -8.07
CA PHE A 847 -28.47 45.51 -6.93
C PHE A 847 -28.36 46.35 -5.64
N ASN A 848 -29.09 45.97 -4.59
CA ASN A 848 -29.31 46.85 -3.43
C ASN A 848 -29.06 46.23 -2.05
N LEU A 849 -28.31 45.12 -1.96
CA LEU A 849 -27.94 44.54 -0.66
C LEU A 849 -26.75 45.28 -0.03
N PRO A 850 -26.75 45.50 1.31
CA PRO A 850 -25.58 46.01 2.02
C PRO A 850 -24.49 44.93 2.11
N VAL A 851 -23.27 45.34 2.50
CA VAL A 851 -22.14 44.42 2.71
C VAL A 851 -22.47 43.39 3.80
N GLY A 852 -22.02 42.15 3.60
CA GLY A 852 -22.15 41.03 4.52
C GLY A 852 -20.89 40.79 5.35
N LYS A 853 -20.95 39.81 6.24
CA LYS A 853 -19.84 39.45 7.14
C LYS A 853 -18.80 38.50 6.53
N ARG A 854 -19.07 37.95 5.34
CA ARG A 854 -18.30 36.86 4.72
C ARG A 854 -17.56 37.37 3.50
N ASP A 855 -16.51 36.67 3.14
CA ASP A 855 -15.76 36.85 1.91
C ASP A 855 -15.61 35.53 1.14
N PHE A 856 -14.99 35.60 -0.03
CA PHE A 856 -14.78 34.44 -0.88
C PHE A 856 -13.71 33.53 -0.29
N ASN A 857 -14.11 32.32 0.09
CA ASN A 857 -13.25 31.29 0.67
C ASN A 857 -13.20 30.04 -0.20
N SER A 858 -12.21 29.20 0.07
CA SER A 858 -11.92 27.89 -0.53
C SER A 858 -13.15 26.99 -0.58
N ARG A 859 -13.99 26.98 0.46
CA ARG A 859 -15.23 26.20 0.45
C ARG A 859 -16.25 26.74 -0.55
N MET A 860 -16.36 28.05 -0.70
CA MET A 860 -17.22 28.67 -1.72
C MET A 860 -16.65 28.42 -3.12
N GLN A 861 -15.33 28.53 -3.30
CA GLN A 861 -14.65 28.21 -4.55
C GLN A 861 -14.87 26.74 -4.97
N GLU A 862 -14.74 25.81 -4.03
CA GLU A 862 -15.00 24.38 -4.26
C GLU A 862 -16.46 24.14 -4.68
N LYS A 863 -17.43 24.72 -3.95
CA LYS A 863 -18.86 24.62 -4.31
C LYS A 863 -19.14 25.18 -5.70
N LEU A 864 -18.55 26.32 -6.05
CA LEU A 864 -18.68 26.92 -7.37
C LEU A 864 -18.08 26.02 -8.46
N SER A 865 -16.88 25.47 -8.22
CA SER A 865 -16.21 24.56 -9.16
C SER A 865 -17.07 23.34 -9.46
N ILE A 866 -17.53 22.63 -8.41
CA ILE A 866 -18.35 21.43 -8.56
C ILE A 866 -19.66 21.73 -9.30
N PHE A 867 -20.29 22.87 -9.02
CA PHE A 867 -21.51 23.29 -9.67
C PHE A 867 -21.32 23.64 -11.16
N ILE A 868 -20.24 24.35 -11.50
CA ILE A 868 -19.90 24.66 -12.90
C ILE A 868 -19.63 23.36 -13.68
N ASP A 869 -18.86 22.45 -13.10
CA ASP A 869 -18.58 21.14 -13.72
C ASP A 869 -19.90 20.41 -14.02
N ARG A 870 -20.80 20.34 -13.03
CA ARG A 870 -22.10 19.68 -13.20
C ARG A 870 -22.97 20.32 -14.26
N ILE A 871 -23.11 21.65 -14.24
CA ILE A 871 -23.95 22.34 -15.23
C ILE A 871 -23.38 22.14 -16.63
N LYS A 872 -22.05 22.05 -16.80
CA LYS A 872 -21.43 21.79 -18.10
C LYS A 872 -21.66 20.37 -18.61
N GLU A 873 -21.71 19.38 -17.72
CA GLU A 873 -22.05 17.99 -18.08
C GLU A 873 -23.48 17.84 -18.59
N LEU A 874 -24.41 18.63 -18.06
CA LEU A 874 -25.81 18.60 -18.45
C LEU A 874 -26.01 19.13 -19.87
N ASP A 875 -27.04 18.63 -20.54
CA ASP A 875 -27.68 19.36 -21.64
C ASP A 875 -28.65 20.40 -21.04
N ALA A 876 -28.09 21.43 -20.39
CA ALA A 876 -28.83 22.48 -19.71
C ALA A 876 -29.27 23.59 -20.66
N VAL A 877 -30.56 23.91 -20.60
CA VAL A 877 -31.19 25.05 -21.28
C VAL A 877 -31.65 26.05 -20.22
N PHE A 878 -31.32 27.33 -20.41
CA PHE A 878 -31.63 28.40 -19.47
C PHE A 878 -32.63 29.39 -20.06
N LEU A 879 -33.81 29.47 -19.46
CA LEU A 879 -34.92 30.35 -19.85
C LEU A 879 -35.17 31.41 -18.78
N ASP A 880 -35.35 32.65 -19.21
CA ASP A 880 -35.69 33.81 -18.39
C ASP A 880 -37.15 34.27 -18.65
N ALA A 881 -38.09 33.32 -18.65
CA ALA A 881 -39.47 33.53 -19.05
C ALA A 881 -40.47 33.46 -17.87
N ASP A 882 -41.62 34.12 -18.03
CA ASP A 882 -42.78 33.88 -17.17
C ASP A 882 -43.24 32.42 -17.35
N PHE A 883 -43.47 31.72 -16.25
CA PHE A 883 -43.80 30.28 -16.23
C PHE A 883 -45.00 29.92 -17.11
N ARG A 884 -45.93 30.86 -17.35
CA ARG A 884 -47.10 30.68 -18.23
C ARG A 884 -46.76 30.54 -19.70
N THR A 885 -45.58 31.01 -20.10
CA THR A 885 -45.14 31.05 -21.51
C THR A 885 -44.16 29.94 -21.85
N VAL A 886 -43.66 29.21 -20.85
CA VAL A 886 -42.67 28.15 -21.02
C VAL A 886 -43.28 26.98 -21.79
N GLN A 887 -42.66 26.63 -22.92
CA GLN A 887 -43.08 25.50 -23.74
C GLN A 887 -42.55 24.19 -23.13
N ILE A 888 -43.46 23.28 -22.74
CA ILE A 888 -43.12 21.99 -22.13
C ILE A 888 -43.08 20.89 -23.21
N PRO A 889 -41.90 20.30 -23.51
CA PRO A 889 -41.79 19.21 -24.48
C PRO A 889 -42.57 17.95 -24.06
N SER A 890 -43.04 17.16 -25.02
CA SER A 890 -43.63 15.84 -24.76
C SER A 890 -42.62 14.89 -24.11
N GLY A 891 -43.05 14.07 -23.16
CA GLY A 891 -42.17 13.14 -22.43
C GLY A 891 -41.33 13.77 -21.33
N SER A 892 -41.55 15.06 -21.03
CA SER A 892 -40.86 15.74 -19.93
C SER A 892 -41.38 15.31 -18.56
N PHE A 893 -40.60 15.57 -17.53
CA PHE A 893 -41.05 15.65 -16.14
C PHE A 893 -40.93 17.10 -15.65
N VAL A 894 -42.01 17.66 -15.12
CA VAL A 894 -42.04 19.07 -14.68
C VAL A 894 -41.98 19.16 -13.16
N TYR A 895 -40.98 19.86 -12.65
CA TYR A 895 -40.88 20.24 -11.25
C TYR A 895 -41.24 21.73 -11.09
N ALA A 896 -42.16 22.02 -10.16
CA ALA A 896 -42.57 23.37 -9.83
C ALA A 896 -42.31 23.66 -8.34
N ASP A 897 -41.59 24.75 -8.08
CA ASP A 897 -41.32 25.29 -6.74
C ASP A 897 -41.60 26.80 -6.70
N PRO A 898 -42.88 27.20 -6.80
CA PRO A 898 -43.24 28.61 -6.86
C PRO A 898 -43.01 29.32 -5.52
N PRO A 899 -43.04 30.65 -5.49
CA PRO A 899 -43.27 31.40 -4.26
C PRO A 899 -44.53 30.92 -3.50
N TYR A 900 -44.42 30.62 -2.20
CA TYR A 900 -45.57 30.12 -1.42
C TYR A 900 -46.41 31.26 -0.84
N LEU A 901 -47.70 31.33 -1.20
CA LEU A 901 -48.68 32.34 -0.77
C LEU A 901 -48.69 32.61 0.75
N VAL A 902 -48.58 31.57 1.57
CA VAL A 902 -48.67 31.66 3.04
C VAL A 902 -47.35 32.00 3.74
N THR A 903 -46.25 32.21 3.01
CA THR A 903 -44.91 32.46 3.59
C THR A 903 -44.43 33.90 3.44
N THR A 904 -43.54 34.34 4.34
CA THR A 904 -42.89 35.67 4.30
C THR A 904 -41.50 35.56 3.68
N ALA A 905 -41.41 35.57 2.35
CA ALA A 905 -40.14 35.64 1.60
C ALA A 905 -40.08 36.92 0.75
N THR A 906 -38.87 37.38 0.39
CA THR A 906 -38.66 38.65 -0.33
C THR A 906 -39.35 38.69 -1.69
N TYR A 907 -39.54 37.55 -2.36
CA TYR A 907 -40.30 37.44 -3.61
C TYR A 907 -41.83 37.50 -3.42
N ASN A 908 -42.32 37.40 -2.18
CA ASN A 908 -43.72 37.65 -1.82
C ASN A 908 -43.96 39.10 -1.38
N GLU A 909 -42.90 39.88 -1.16
CA GLU A 909 -43.03 41.30 -0.82
C GLU A 909 -43.55 42.06 -2.06
N ARG A 910 -44.42 43.06 -1.83
CA ARG A 910 -44.93 43.99 -2.87
C ARG A 910 -45.76 43.37 -4.02
N LYS A 911 -46.50 42.28 -3.79
CA LYS A 911 -47.39 41.61 -4.77
C LYS A 911 -46.68 40.78 -5.85
N GLY A 912 -45.50 40.22 -5.58
CA GLY A 912 -44.75 39.41 -6.56
C GLY A 912 -45.41 38.06 -6.93
N TRP A 913 -46.11 37.41 -5.99
CA TRP A 913 -46.92 36.20 -6.24
C TRP A 913 -48.31 36.37 -5.62
N THR A 914 -49.35 36.15 -6.42
CA THR A 914 -50.74 36.42 -6.10
C THR A 914 -51.63 35.18 -6.26
N GLU A 915 -52.87 35.26 -5.78
CA GLU A 915 -53.87 34.19 -5.99
C GLU A 915 -54.11 33.90 -7.49
N ASN A 916 -53.96 34.91 -8.36
CA ASN A 916 -54.05 34.73 -9.82
C ASN A 916 -52.85 33.95 -10.36
N ASP A 917 -51.65 34.12 -9.79
CA ASP A 917 -50.46 33.35 -10.17
C ASP A 917 -50.60 31.88 -9.75
N GLU A 918 -51.07 31.63 -8.52
CA GLU A 918 -51.35 30.29 -8.03
C GLU A 918 -52.42 29.59 -8.90
N THR A 919 -53.49 30.30 -9.25
CA THR A 919 -54.55 29.78 -10.13
C THR A 919 -54.00 29.45 -11.52
N SER A 920 -53.18 30.33 -12.10
CA SER A 920 -52.53 30.08 -13.39
C SER A 920 -51.63 28.84 -13.35
N LEU A 921 -50.90 28.63 -12.24
CA LEU A 921 -50.04 27.47 -12.07
C LEU A 921 -50.86 26.18 -11.97
N HIS A 922 -51.95 26.17 -11.21
CA HIS A 922 -52.85 25.03 -11.11
C HIS A 922 -53.43 24.64 -12.49
N GLU A 923 -53.90 25.61 -13.29
CA GLU A 923 -54.39 25.37 -14.65
C GLU A 923 -53.31 24.74 -15.55
N ILE A 924 -52.06 25.16 -15.42
CA ILE A 924 -50.93 24.57 -16.14
C ILE A 924 -50.70 23.12 -15.70
N LEU A 925 -50.66 22.84 -14.39
CA LEU A 925 -50.46 21.49 -13.87
C LEU A 925 -51.59 20.54 -14.27
N GLU A 926 -52.84 21.01 -14.27
CA GLU A 926 -54.00 20.28 -14.80
C GLU A 926 -53.86 20.00 -16.30
N ASN A 927 -53.38 20.97 -17.09
CA ASN A 927 -53.10 20.76 -18.51
C ASN A 927 -51.99 19.72 -18.74
N LEU A 928 -50.96 19.68 -17.88
CA LEU A 928 -49.91 18.66 -17.93
C LEU A 928 -50.48 17.27 -17.66
N THR A 929 -51.34 17.12 -16.64
CA THR A 929 -52.06 15.86 -16.36
C THR A 929 -52.89 15.43 -17.56
N ALA A 930 -53.67 16.33 -18.16
CA ALA A 930 -54.48 16.03 -19.35
C ALA A 930 -53.64 15.58 -20.57
N ARG A 931 -52.39 16.02 -20.66
CA ARG A 931 -51.41 15.63 -21.70
C ARG A 931 -50.60 14.38 -21.35
N GLY A 932 -50.83 13.77 -20.17
CA GLY A 932 -50.07 12.62 -19.69
C GLY A 932 -48.64 12.95 -19.27
N ILE A 933 -48.34 14.21 -18.97
CA ILE A 933 -47.02 14.67 -18.53
C ILE A 933 -46.97 14.60 -17.00
N ARG A 934 -45.93 13.95 -16.46
CA ARG A 934 -45.75 13.81 -15.02
C ARG A 934 -45.23 15.12 -14.41
N PHE A 935 -45.74 15.50 -13.25
CA PHE A 935 -45.24 16.66 -12.51
C PHE A 935 -45.03 16.38 -11.02
N ALA A 936 -44.20 17.22 -10.40
CA ALA A 936 -44.11 17.38 -8.95
C ALA A 936 -44.17 18.87 -8.56
N LEU A 937 -45.04 19.21 -7.62
CA LEU A 937 -45.18 20.55 -7.05
C LEU A 937 -44.74 20.55 -5.58
N SER A 938 -43.80 21.42 -5.21
CA SER A 938 -43.48 21.72 -3.81
C SER A 938 -44.31 22.91 -3.33
N ASN A 939 -44.99 22.77 -2.18
CA ASN A 939 -45.75 23.87 -1.57
C ASN A 939 -45.93 23.64 -0.06
N THR A 940 -46.69 24.49 0.62
CA THR A 940 -47.00 24.39 2.05
C THR A 940 -48.51 24.52 2.28
N LEU A 941 -49.13 23.51 2.90
CA LEU A 941 -50.56 23.54 3.24
C LEU A 941 -50.84 24.47 4.43
N ARG A 942 -49.94 24.47 5.42
CA ARG A 942 -50.05 25.29 6.64
C ARG A 942 -48.71 25.85 7.05
N SER A 943 -48.64 27.14 7.38
CA SER A 943 -47.42 27.78 7.88
C SER A 943 -47.74 28.83 8.92
N ARG A 944 -47.14 28.74 10.11
CA ARG A 944 -47.27 29.74 11.20
C ARG A 944 -48.73 30.10 11.51
N GLY A 945 -49.60 29.10 11.57
CA GLY A 945 -51.03 29.27 11.88
C GLY A 945 -51.91 29.79 10.73
N ARG A 946 -51.36 29.98 9.52
CA ARG A 946 -52.12 30.30 8.29
C ARG A 946 -52.27 29.05 7.42
N GLU A 947 -53.43 28.88 6.82
CA GLU A 947 -53.78 27.75 5.96
C GLU A 947 -53.91 28.19 4.50
N ASN A 948 -53.34 27.42 3.57
CA ASN A 948 -53.43 27.65 2.14
C ASN A 948 -54.72 27.03 1.59
N THR A 949 -55.84 27.73 1.80
CA THR A 949 -57.18 27.27 1.39
C THR A 949 -57.29 27.03 -0.10
N PHE A 950 -56.58 27.79 -0.94
CA PHE A 950 -56.55 27.60 -2.40
C PHE A 950 -55.95 26.24 -2.78
N LEU A 951 -54.79 25.89 -2.22
CA LEU A 951 -54.14 24.61 -2.49
C LEU A 951 -54.96 23.43 -1.97
N ILE A 952 -55.58 23.57 -0.79
CA ILE A 952 -56.44 22.54 -0.19
C ILE A 952 -57.66 22.30 -1.08
N SER A 953 -58.39 23.35 -1.47
CA SER A 953 -59.55 23.22 -2.34
C SER A 953 -59.21 22.72 -3.74
N TRP A 954 -57.97 22.92 -4.21
CA TRP A 954 -57.48 22.32 -5.47
C TRP A 954 -57.25 20.82 -5.32
N LEU A 955 -56.57 20.39 -4.26
CA LEU A 955 -56.34 18.96 -3.97
C LEU A 955 -57.66 18.18 -3.73
N GLU A 956 -58.66 18.81 -3.10
CA GLU A 956 -60.00 18.20 -2.92
C GLU A 956 -60.70 17.92 -4.26
N LYS A 957 -60.45 18.72 -5.29
CA LYS A 957 -60.98 18.51 -6.65
C LYS A 957 -60.22 17.44 -7.44
N HIS A 958 -58.99 17.13 -7.02
CA HIS A 958 -58.09 16.20 -7.69
C HIS A 958 -57.63 15.08 -6.74
N PRO A 959 -58.54 14.18 -6.31
CA PRO A 959 -58.20 13.08 -5.42
C PRO A 959 -57.20 12.07 -6.04
N GLU A 960 -57.01 12.10 -7.36
CA GLU A 960 -55.99 11.34 -8.08
C GLU A 960 -54.56 11.82 -7.81
N TYR A 961 -54.38 13.05 -7.31
CA TYR A 961 -53.04 13.57 -6.99
C TYR A 961 -52.55 13.02 -5.65
N ARG A 962 -51.31 12.54 -5.67
CA ARG A 962 -50.64 11.98 -4.51
C ARG A 962 -49.92 13.08 -3.74
N VAL A 963 -50.29 13.25 -2.48
CA VAL A 963 -49.66 14.22 -1.56
C VAL A 963 -48.69 13.50 -0.63
N ILE A 964 -47.43 13.96 -0.59
CA ILE A 964 -46.37 13.46 0.28
C ILE A 964 -46.00 14.55 1.28
N HIS A 965 -46.25 14.32 2.56
CA HIS A 965 -45.86 15.24 3.63
C HIS A 965 -44.39 15.09 4.01
N VAL A 966 -43.66 16.21 4.05
CA VAL A 966 -42.22 16.23 4.34
C VAL A 966 -42.00 16.38 5.85
N LYS A 967 -41.52 15.32 6.52
CA LYS A 967 -41.22 15.36 7.96
C LYS A 967 -39.97 16.20 8.24
N ARG A 968 -40.11 17.28 9.02
CA ARG A 968 -38.99 18.14 9.46
C ARG A 968 -38.83 18.12 10.97
N ASP A 969 -37.60 17.86 11.44
CA ASP A 969 -37.21 18.08 12.83
C ASP A 969 -36.58 19.49 12.93
N TYR A 970 -37.32 20.45 13.50
CA TYR A 970 -36.93 21.86 13.52
C TYR A 970 -36.01 22.25 14.69
N SER A 971 -35.47 21.28 15.44
CA SER A 971 -34.73 21.48 16.69
C SER A 971 -33.53 22.43 16.65
N ASN A 972 -32.99 22.81 15.47
CA ASN A 972 -31.79 23.65 15.35
C ASN A 972 -31.87 24.87 14.41
N SER A 973 -33.05 25.39 14.05
CA SER A 973 -33.18 26.48 13.08
C SER A 973 -33.66 27.81 13.71
N ASN A 974 -32.78 28.83 13.75
CA ASN A 974 -32.98 30.24 14.13
C ASN A 974 -33.01 30.61 15.65
N TYR A 975 -31.99 31.35 16.09
CA TYR A 975 -31.87 31.96 17.44
C TYR A 975 -32.83 33.13 17.71
N HIS A 976 -33.65 33.56 16.74
CA HIS A 976 -34.54 34.73 16.88
C HIS A 976 -36.04 34.42 16.87
N ILE A 977 -36.45 33.15 16.95
CA ILE A 977 -37.87 32.80 16.94
C ILE A 977 -38.35 32.58 18.38
N LYS A 978 -39.32 33.40 18.81
CA LYS A 978 -39.93 33.37 20.16
C LYS A 978 -41.02 32.30 20.32
N ASP A 979 -41.40 31.62 19.24
CA ASP A 979 -42.49 30.64 19.25
C ASP A 979 -42.04 29.37 18.53
N ARG A 980 -41.67 28.34 19.30
CA ARG A 980 -41.02 27.10 18.82
C ARG A 980 -42.02 26.02 18.36
N ASP A 981 -43.31 26.23 18.58
CA ASP A 981 -44.35 25.20 18.40
C ASP A 981 -45.23 25.38 17.14
N ALA A 982 -44.92 26.34 16.26
CA ALA A 982 -45.68 26.52 15.02
C ALA A 982 -45.16 25.59 13.90
N GLU A 983 -45.69 24.35 13.84
CA GLU A 983 -45.39 23.39 12.77
C GLU A 983 -45.76 23.95 11.38
N SER A 984 -44.86 23.79 10.40
CA SER A 984 -45.12 24.07 8.99
C SER A 984 -45.33 22.75 8.24
N ASP A 985 -46.45 22.60 7.55
CA ASP A 985 -46.80 21.40 6.79
C ASP A 985 -46.37 21.56 5.32
N GLU A 986 -45.11 21.21 5.03
CA GLU A 986 -44.55 21.24 3.67
C GLU A 986 -44.89 19.93 2.94
N VAL A 987 -45.33 20.04 1.68
CA VAL A 987 -45.82 18.92 0.88
C VAL A 987 -45.18 18.87 -0.50
N ILE A 988 -45.08 17.66 -1.05
CA ILE A 988 -44.77 17.37 -2.45
C ILE A 988 -46.03 16.74 -3.06
N ILE A 989 -46.55 17.34 -4.13
CA ILE A 989 -47.77 16.91 -4.81
C ILE A 989 -47.39 16.33 -6.17
N LEU A 990 -47.82 15.09 -6.45
CA LEU A 990 -47.53 14.34 -7.67
C LEU A 990 -48.84 13.97 -8.38
N ASN A 991 -48.81 13.87 -9.71
CA ASN A 991 -49.96 13.36 -10.50
C ASN A 991 -49.85 11.88 -10.91
N TYR A 992 -49.02 11.09 -10.22
CA TYR A 992 -48.76 9.67 -10.51
C TYR A 992 -48.47 8.81 -9.27
#